data_AF-A0A158C6I1-F1
#
_entry.id   AF-A0A158C6I1-F1
#
_cell.length_a   1.000
_cell.length_b   1.000
_cell.length_c   1.000
_cell.angle_alpha   90.00
_cell.angle_beta   90.00
_cell.angle_gamma   90.00
#
_symmetry.space_group_name_H-M   'P 1'
#
loop_
_entity.id
_entity.type
_entity.pdbx_description
1 polymer ?
#
loop_
_entity_poly.entity_id
_entity_poly.type
_entity_poly.pdbx_seq_one_letter_code
_entity_poly.pdbx_strand_id
1 'polypeptide(L)'
;MANDAVAQSPLVTVDTPLGDDLRILGVRASAELGRMPRIELTLVSKRADLDFGRILGKRVSVSLNVPKAKPRVFGGYVVGFRQTGMRGRLHVYEAAVRPWLWLLARRSNCRIFQNKTVEEIVKAVFADPVYKGLEFGEIKWKASTRAHPPREYCVQYRESDFNFVSRLLEDEGIYYWFQDKDGKESLILTDTLATHESVAGCESLPYGAVMAAAPDIEYVSEWRTQHAIETRNWLLTDYDFKHPSRPLQKQAAKPMQGFDAFAGLEHFDYPGGYVDADHGESRAKSRAEEWRVEGSVPDDPGINWHQVEARTNSRSVRAGALLKLTRHPRADQNAQYLVTRTRYEIELADYEAFDGAQANRCECWFSAIDSKQAFAPARNARKPFVQGPQTAVVVGPGGDEIYTDQYGRVKVQFFWDRQGKRDENSSCWIRVSQPWAGKGFGAVAIPRMGQEVIVDFLEGDPDRPIITGRVYNAEQMPPYDLPGNMTQSGIKSRSSKGGSAANCNELRFEDKKGAEQVVLHAEKDQSIEVENDETHSVGHDRKKTIDHDETTVVKHDRTETVGNNEKIEVVVDRNEKVGNNETIAIVANRTETVGRNETITIGENRTISVKASETASVKLQRTHAVGINETIAIGAAQEVGIGAYQSVSVGGYQNIDVRLSQTVSVGANQTTTIGKNHKLTIDGNRTFEVKGDVKETVGKALAVKITKGRSVNVGESDELKVTKTLIVDAGESLTLTSGDASISLKKDGTIAICGKNITLDASGKINIKGGSSIIMEASDITLN
;
A
#
# COMPACT_ATOMS: atom_id res chain seq x y z
N MET A 1 -58.15 -31.28 -85.45
CA MET A 1 -56.87 -30.89 -84.83
C MET A 1 -57.21 -30.00 -83.65
N ALA A 2 -56.91 -30.49 -82.45
CA ALA A 2 -57.26 -29.85 -81.19
C ALA A 2 -56.43 -28.57 -80.99
N ASN A 3 -57.10 -27.49 -80.55
CA ASN A 3 -56.45 -26.32 -80.00
C ASN A 3 -55.84 -26.70 -78.65
N ASP A 4 -54.54 -27.00 -78.63
CA ASP A 4 -53.76 -27.00 -77.40
C ASP A 4 -53.63 -25.54 -76.93
N ALA A 5 -54.62 -25.10 -76.17
CA ALA A 5 -54.49 -23.92 -75.33
C ALA A 5 -53.42 -24.24 -74.27
N VAL A 6 -52.18 -23.83 -74.53
CA VAL A 6 -51.12 -23.80 -73.53
C VAL A 6 -51.65 -23.01 -72.34
N ALA A 7 -51.96 -23.71 -71.25
CA ALA A 7 -52.37 -23.10 -70.00
C ALA A 7 -51.27 -22.11 -69.57
N GLN A 8 -51.54 -20.81 -69.68
CA GLN A 8 -50.61 -19.79 -69.23
C GLN A 8 -50.41 -19.95 -67.71
N SER A 9 -49.17 -20.22 -67.30
CA SER A 9 -48.81 -20.27 -65.89
C SER A 9 -49.22 -18.96 -65.20
N PRO A 10 -49.92 -19.01 -64.05
CA PRO A 10 -50.41 -17.82 -63.36
C PRO A 10 -49.25 -16.87 -63.01
N LEU A 11 -49.51 -15.55 -63.06
CA LEU A 11 -48.50 -14.53 -62.77
C LEU A 11 -47.93 -14.67 -61.35
N VAL A 12 -48.81 -14.94 -60.37
CA VAL A 12 -48.44 -15.20 -58.98
C VAL A 12 -49.24 -16.39 -58.45
N THR A 13 -48.59 -17.21 -57.62
CA THR A 13 -49.24 -18.25 -56.81
C THR A 13 -48.89 -18.05 -55.34
N VAL A 14 -49.76 -18.49 -54.44
CA VAL A 14 -49.54 -18.45 -52.99
C VAL A 14 -49.67 -19.86 -52.41
N ASP A 15 -48.78 -20.20 -51.50
CA ASP A 15 -48.81 -21.42 -50.71
C ASP A 15 -49.00 -21.05 -49.23
N THR A 16 -50.06 -21.58 -48.62
CA THR A 16 -50.43 -21.29 -47.23
C THR A 16 -50.91 -22.55 -46.49
N PRO A 17 -50.83 -22.58 -45.15
CA PRO A 17 -51.40 -23.65 -44.34
C PRO A 17 -52.92 -23.83 -44.46
N LEU A 18 -53.62 -22.84 -45.02
CA LEU A 18 -55.05 -22.89 -45.29
C LEU A 18 -55.36 -23.44 -46.70
N GLY A 19 -54.34 -23.71 -47.52
CA GLY A 19 -54.49 -24.29 -48.86
C GLY A 19 -55.41 -23.45 -49.74
N ASP A 20 -56.30 -24.13 -50.48
CA ASP A 20 -57.20 -23.54 -51.47
C ASP A 20 -58.29 -22.63 -50.87
N ASP A 21 -58.43 -22.58 -49.53
CA ASP A 21 -59.33 -21.65 -48.85
C ASP A 21 -58.90 -20.18 -49.07
N LEU A 22 -57.63 -19.94 -49.41
CA LEU A 22 -57.11 -18.60 -49.70
C LEU A 22 -56.60 -18.51 -51.15
N ARG A 23 -56.94 -17.40 -51.79
CA ARG A 23 -56.42 -17.04 -53.12
C ARG A 23 -55.76 -15.67 -53.06
N ILE A 24 -54.74 -15.47 -53.89
CA ILE A 24 -53.96 -14.23 -53.89
C ILE A 24 -54.56 -13.20 -54.82
N LEU A 25 -54.67 -11.97 -54.35
CA LEU A 25 -55.21 -10.84 -55.13
C LEU A 25 -54.16 -9.73 -55.32
N GLY A 26 -53.23 -9.59 -54.37
CA GLY A 26 -52.16 -8.61 -54.49
C GLY A 26 -50.97 -8.88 -53.58
N VAL A 27 -49.82 -8.36 -53.98
CA VAL A 27 -48.56 -8.43 -53.24
C VAL A 27 -47.93 -7.05 -53.22
N ARG A 28 -47.59 -6.56 -52.03
CA ARG A 28 -46.66 -5.45 -51.86
C ARG A 28 -45.43 -5.98 -51.14
N ALA A 29 -44.27 -5.96 -51.80
CA ALA A 29 -43.05 -6.50 -51.21
C ALA A 29 -41.92 -5.48 -51.30
N SER A 30 -41.28 -5.16 -50.18
CA SER A 30 -40.11 -4.29 -50.14
C SER A 30 -38.91 -5.00 -49.51
N ALA A 31 -37.73 -4.83 -50.10
CA ALA A 31 -36.47 -5.33 -49.58
C ALA A 31 -35.38 -4.29 -49.76
N GLU A 32 -34.44 -4.21 -48.82
CA GLU A 32 -33.35 -3.24 -48.81
C GLU A 32 -32.11 -3.89 -48.16
N LEU A 33 -30.92 -3.54 -48.64
CA LEU A 33 -29.67 -4.04 -48.07
C LEU A 33 -29.55 -3.66 -46.59
N GLY A 34 -29.22 -4.64 -45.76
CA GLY A 34 -29.10 -4.48 -44.30
C GLY A 34 -30.42 -4.29 -43.57
N ARG A 35 -31.57 -4.47 -44.23
CA ARG A 35 -32.91 -4.28 -43.63
C ARG A 35 -33.79 -5.51 -43.84
N MET A 36 -34.72 -5.72 -42.89
CA MET A 36 -35.69 -6.80 -43.01
C MET A 36 -36.68 -6.54 -44.15
N PRO A 37 -36.86 -7.49 -45.08
CA PRO A 37 -37.92 -7.43 -46.06
C PRO A 37 -39.31 -7.36 -45.40
N ARG A 38 -40.23 -6.70 -46.09
CA ARG A 38 -41.65 -6.59 -45.71
C ARG A 38 -42.50 -7.05 -46.87
N ILE A 39 -43.41 -7.97 -46.62
CA ILE A 39 -44.34 -8.47 -47.61
C ILE A 39 -45.75 -8.30 -47.03
N GLU A 40 -46.63 -7.66 -47.77
CA GLU A 40 -48.05 -7.53 -47.46
C GLU A 40 -48.82 -8.25 -48.56
N LEU A 41 -49.63 -9.23 -48.18
CA LEU A 41 -50.46 -10.01 -49.09
C LEU A 41 -51.90 -9.56 -48.96
N THR A 42 -52.55 -9.29 -50.09
CA THR A 42 -54.01 -9.19 -50.18
C THR A 42 -54.52 -10.53 -50.70
N LEU A 43 -55.37 -11.17 -49.90
CA LEU A 43 -55.88 -12.50 -50.13
C LEU A 43 -57.42 -12.45 -50.13
N VAL A 44 -58.06 -13.40 -50.80
CA VAL A 44 -59.51 -13.53 -50.85
C VAL A 44 -59.95 -14.96 -50.57
N SER A 45 -61.11 -15.10 -49.93
CA SER A 45 -61.73 -16.40 -49.64
C SER A 45 -63.24 -16.34 -49.84
N LYS A 46 -63.85 -17.50 -50.13
CA LYS A 46 -65.31 -17.66 -50.02
C LYS A 46 -65.79 -17.71 -48.57
N ARG A 47 -64.88 -17.96 -47.63
CA ARG A 47 -65.17 -18.14 -46.21
C ARG A 47 -65.01 -16.82 -45.46
N ALA A 48 -65.99 -16.49 -44.63
CA ALA A 48 -65.94 -15.36 -43.71
C ALA A 48 -65.31 -15.70 -42.35
N ASP A 49 -65.11 -17.00 -42.08
CA ASP A 49 -64.88 -17.61 -40.78
C ASP A 49 -63.52 -18.34 -40.70
N LEU A 50 -62.52 -17.89 -41.46
CA LEU A 50 -61.20 -18.54 -41.44
C LEU A 50 -60.60 -18.50 -40.03
N ASP A 51 -60.09 -19.64 -39.55
CA ASP A 51 -59.41 -19.72 -38.26
C ASP A 51 -57.99 -19.13 -38.37
N PHE A 52 -57.80 -17.96 -37.74
CA PHE A 52 -56.54 -17.23 -37.79
C PHE A 52 -55.40 -18.00 -37.11
N GLY A 53 -55.70 -18.87 -36.13
CA GLY A 53 -54.70 -19.67 -35.43
C GLY A 53 -53.99 -20.69 -36.32
N ARG A 54 -54.62 -21.08 -37.44
CA ARG A 54 -54.03 -22.02 -38.41
C ARG A 54 -52.99 -21.38 -39.33
N ILE A 55 -52.99 -20.05 -39.47
CA ILE A 55 -52.08 -19.33 -40.38
C ILE A 55 -51.11 -18.40 -39.64
N LEU A 56 -51.52 -17.78 -38.53
CA LEU A 56 -50.66 -16.89 -37.75
C LEU A 56 -49.44 -17.65 -37.21
N GLY A 57 -48.24 -17.07 -37.36
CA GLY A 57 -46.98 -17.69 -36.94
C GLY A 57 -46.53 -18.88 -37.79
N LYS A 58 -47.22 -19.17 -38.90
CA LYS A 58 -46.81 -20.20 -39.87
C LYS A 58 -46.13 -19.57 -41.08
N ARG A 59 -45.33 -20.36 -41.80
CA ARG A 59 -44.73 -19.91 -43.06
C ARG A 59 -45.75 -19.91 -44.18
N VAL A 60 -45.61 -18.91 -45.04
CA VAL A 60 -46.30 -18.78 -46.33
C VAL A 60 -45.28 -18.41 -47.39
N SER A 61 -45.54 -18.80 -48.63
CA SER A 61 -44.69 -18.42 -49.76
C SER A 61 -45.54 -17.94 -50.93
N VAL A 62 -44.98 -17.00 -51.70
CA VAL A 62 -45.60 -16.41 -52.87
C VAL A 62 -44.63 -16.52 -54.03
N SER A 63 -45.01 -17.23 -55.09
CA SER A 63 -44.15 -17.43 -56.26
C SER A 63 -44.60 -16.53 -57.40
N LEU A 64 -43.74 -15.58 -57.79
CA LEU A 64 -43.89 -14.70 -58.95
C LEU A 64 -43.24 -15.35 -60.18
N ASN A 65 -44.03 -15.53 -61.24
CA ASN A 65 -43.55 -16.12 -62.48
C ASN A 65 -42.64 -15.14 -63.26
N VAL A 66 -41.41 -15.55 -63.51
CA VAL A 66 -40.38 -14.75 -64.21
C VAL A 66 -40.18 -15.29 -65.63
N PRO A 67 -40.24 -14.44 -66.68
CA PRO A 67 -39.98 -14.88 -68.04
C PRO A 67 -38.59 -15.51 -68.18
N LYS A 68 -38.52 -16.73 -68.73
CA LYS A 68 -37.26 -17.44 -69.05
C LYS A 68 -36.35 -17.72 -67.84
N ALA A 69 -36.85 -17.61 -66.61
CA ALA A 69 -36.14 -17.96 -65.39
C ALA A 69 -37.05 -18.74 -64.43
N LYS A 70 -36.47 -19.28 -63.34
CA LYS A 70 -37.27 -19.91 -62.28
C LYS A 70 -38.17 -18.86 -61.60
N PRO A 71 -39.35 -19.25 -61.10
CA PRO A 71 -40.20 -18.35 -60.31
C PRO A 71 -39.42 -17.75 -59.13
N ARG A 72 -39.64 -16.47 -58.87
CA ARG A 72 -39.09 -15.79 -57.71
C ARG A 72 -40.01 -16.03 -56.52
N VAL A 73 -39.46 -16.48 -55.40
CA VAL A 73 -40.24 -16.75 -54.20
C VAL A 73 -40.08 -15.59 -53.21
N PHE A 74 -41.22 -15.11 -52.68
CA PHE A 74 -41.30 -14.25 -51.51
C PHE A 74 -41.85 -15.11 -50.36
N GLY A 75 -41.05 -15.33 -49.32
CA GLY A 75 -41.43 -16.22 -48.23
C GLY A 75 -41.25 -15.59 -46.86
N GLY A 76 -41.96 -16.10 -45.88
CA GLY A 76 -41.80 -15.67 -44.49
C GLY A 76 -42.88 -16.21 -43.58
N TYR A 77 -42.86 -15.77 -42.33
CA TYR A 77 -43.87 -16.05 -41.33
C TYR A 77 -44.98 -15.01 -41.39
N VAL A 78 -46.23 -15.45 -41.26
CA VAL A 78 -47.37 -14.54 -41.09
C VAL A 78 -47.31 -13.99 -39.67
N VAL A 79 -46.99 -12.71 -39.53
CA VAL A 79 -46.86 -12.01 -38.24
C VAL A 79 -48.08 -11.16 -37.89
N GLY A 80 -48.99 -10.99 -38.85
CA GLY A 80 -50.29 -10.36 -38.67
C GLY A 80 -51.25 -10.86 -39.74
N PHE A 81 -52.50 -11.10 -39.36
CA PHE A 81 -53.54 -11.55 -40.27
C PHE A 81 -54.85 -10.85 -39.87
N ARG A 82 -55.52 -10.21 -40.84
CA ARG A 82 -56.76 -9.47 -40.59
C ARG A 82 -57.75 -9.64 -41.72
N GLN A 83 -59.04 -9.59 -41.41
CA GLN A 83 -60.13 -9.50 -42.37
C GLN A 83 -60.54 -8.03 -42.50
N THR A 84 -60.62 -7.50 -43.72
CA THR A 84 -60.80 -6.06 -43.95
C THR A 84 -62.12 -5.69 -44.63
N GLY A 85 -62.74 -6.62 -45.35
CA GLY A 85 -64.02 -6.36 -46.04
C GLY A 85 -64.37 -7.43 -47.06
N MET A 86 -65.07 -7.03 -48.12
CA MET A 86 -65.44 -7.89 -49.25
C MET A 86 -65.03 -7.24 -50.58
N ARG A 87 -64.72 -8.07 -51.58
CA ARG A 87 -64.48 -7.65 -52.97
C ARG A 87 -65.25 -8.61 -53.87
N GLY A 88 -66.27 -8.11 -54.58
CA GLY A 88 -67.29 -8.96 -55.19
C GLY A 88 -67.98 -9.81 -54.11
N ARG A 89 -68.08 -11.13 -54.33
CA ARG A 89 -68.64 -12.08 -53.35
C ARG A 89 -67.62 -12.68 -52.38
N LEU A 90 -66.35 -12.31 -52.48
CA LEU A 90 -65.28 -12.88 -51.68
C LEU A 90 -64.95 -11.98 -50.47
N HIS A 91 -64.60 -12.60 -49.36
CA HIS A 91 -64.07 -11.93 -48.17
C HIS A 91 -62.59 -11.64 -48.36
N VAL A 92 -62.17 -10.41 -48.06
CA VAL A 92 -60.78 -9.94 -48.20
C VAL A 92 -60.05 -10.12 -46.88
N TYR A 93 -58.87 -10.74 -46.97
CA TYR A 93 -57.93 -10.93 -45.88
C TYR A 93 -56.59 -10.29 -46.24
N GLU A 94 -55.89 -9.78 -45.24
CA GLU A 94 -54.55 -9.23 -45.40
C GLU A 94 -53.59 -9.96 -44.47
N ALA A 95 -52.45 -10.38 -45.01
CA ALA A 95 -51.39 -11.03 -44.27
C ALA A 95 -50.11 -10.18 -44.31
N ALA A 96 -49.63 -9.79 -43.13
CA ALA A 96 -48.30 -9.23 -42.97
C ALA A 96 -47.30 -10.39 -42.82
N VAL A 97 -46.40 -10.51 -43.79
CA VAL A 97 -45.41 -11.58 -43.88
C VAL A 97 -44.01 -11.00 -43.68
N ARG A 98 -43.21 -11.63 -42.83
CA ARG A 98 -41.84 -11.19 -42.47
C ARG A 98 -40.86 -12.36 -42.43
N PRO A 99 -39.56 -12.13 -42.67
CA PRO A 99 -38.55 -13.16 -42.48
C PRO A 99 -38.45 -13.60 -41.02
N TRP A 100 -37.82 -14.74 -40.78
CA TRP A 100 -37.55 -15.24 -39.42
C TRP A 100 -36.81 -14.23 -38.54
N LEU A 101 -35.96 -13.36 -39.12
CA LEU A 101 -35.25 -12.29 -38.41
C LEU A 101 -36.19 -11.37 -37.61
N TRP A 102 -37.43 -11.18 -38.08
CA TRP A 102 -38.39 -10.33 -37.38
C TRP A 102 -38.77 -10.89 -36.00
N LEU A 103 -38.75 -12.21 -35.84
CA LEU A 103 -39.08 -12.87 -34.57
C LEU A 103 -38.03 -12.55 -33.49
N LEU A 104 -36.78 -12.26 -33.87
CA LEU A 104 -35.74 -11.80 -32.94
C LEU A 104 -36.05 -10.41 -32.37
N ALA A 105 -36.90 -9.63 -33.03
CA ALA A 105 -37.37 -8.33 -32.51
C ALA A 105 -38.50 -8.50 -31.47
N ARG A 106 -38.91 -9.73 -31.14
CA ARG A 106 -39.93 -10.02 -30.11
C ARG A 106 -39.36 -10.47 -28.78
N ARG A 107 -38.04 -10.69 -28.70
CA ARG A 107 -37.32 -11.05 -27.48
C ARG A 107 -36.25 -10.00 -27.17
N SER A 108 -36.21 -9.54 -25.93
CA SER A 108 -35.15 -8.67 -25.40
C SER A 108 -34.39 -9.38 -24.29
N ASN A 109 -33.10 -9.08 -24.15
CA ASN A 109 -32.24 -9.78 -23.20
C ASN A 109 -31.11 -8.88 -22.67
N CYS A 110 -30.47 -9.35 -21.60
CA CYS A 110 -29.15 -8.88 -21.16
C CYS A 110 -28.18 -10.07 -21.18
N ARG A 111 -27.11 -9.99 -21.96
CA ARG A 111 -26.12 -11.07 -22.16
C ARG A 111 -24.73 -10.50 -22.36
N ILE A 112 -23.73 -11.24 -21.92
CA ILE A 112 -22.33 -10.91 -22.10
C ILE A 112 -21.70 -11.94 -23.04
N PHE A 113 -20.97 -11.47 -24.04
CA PHE A 113 -20.15 -12.27 -24.93
C PHE A 113 -18.69 -11.83 -24.76
N GLN A 114 -17.79 -12.79 -24.56
CA GLN A 114 -16.37 -12.51 -24.31
C GLN A 114 -15.49 -13.27 -25.28
N ASN A 115 -14.44 -12.60 -25.75
CA ASN A 115 -13.44 -13.14 -26.67
C ASN A 115 -14.06 -13.80 -27.90
N LYS A 116 -15.03 -13.12 -28.52
CA LYS A 116 -15.76 -13.61 -29.71
C LYS A 116 -15.76 -12.59 -30.82
N THR A 117 -15.64 -13.06 -32.06
CA THR A 117 -15.86 -12.20 -33.25
C THR A 117 -17.35 -11.86 -33.39
N VAL A 118 -17.66 -10.83 -34.18
CA VAL A 118 -19.06 -10.49 -34.48
C VAL A 118 -19.79 -11.65 -35.16
N GLU A 119 -19.09 -12.42 -36.00
CA GLU A 119 -19.64 -13.64 -36.61
C GLU A 119 -20.08 -14.67 -35.56
N GLU A 120 -19.20 -14.98 -34.60
CA GLU A 120 -19.48 -15.95 -33.55
C GLU A 120 -20.61 -15.49 -32.63
N ILE A 121 -20.68 -14.19 -32.34
CA ILE A 121 -21.77 -13.60 -31.54
C ILE A 121 -23.10 -13.74 -32.29
N VAL A 122 -23.16 -13.31 -33.56
CA VAL A 122 -24.38 -13.37 -34.36
C VAL A 122 -24.87 -14.82 -34.53
N LYS A 123 -23.94 -15.75 -34.83
CA LYS A 123 -24.26 -17.19 -34.90
C LYS A 123 -24.75 -17.73 -33.56
N ALA A 124 -24.16 -17.32 -32.44
CA ALA A 124 -24.62 -17.74 -31.11
C ALA A 124 -26.03 -17.21 -30.77
N VAL A 125 -26.37 -15.99 -31.19
CA VAL A 125 -27.73 -15.44 -31.05
C VAL A 125 -28.73 -16.24 -31.87
N PHE A 126 -28.40 -16.58 -33.12
CA PHE A 126 -29.26 -17.37 -33.99
C PHE A 126 -29.43 -18.82 -33.53
N ALA A 127 -28.39 -19.39 -32.93
CA ALA A 127 -28.41 -20.75 -32.37
C ALA A 127 -29.05 -20.85 -30.98
N ASP A 128 -29.55 -19.74 -30.42
CA ASP A 128 -30.22 -19.75 -29.12
C ASP A 128 -31.41 -20.75 -29.14
N PRO A 129 -31.56 -21.63 -28.12
CA PRO A 129 -32.58 -22.67 -28.11
C PRO A 129 -34.01 -22.18 -28.36
N VAL A 130 -34.33 -20.92 -28.04
CA VAL A 130 -35.67 -20.36 -28.29
C VAL A 130 -36.04 -20.35 -29.78
N TYR A 131 -35.04 -20.32 -30.68
CA TYR A 131 -35.25 -20.22 -32.12
C TYR A 131 -35.10 -21.56 -32.85
N LYS A 132 -34.82 -22.67 -32.14
CA LYS A 132 -34.60 -23.99 -32.76
C LYS A 132 -35.77 -24.49 -33.62
N GLY A 133 -36.99 -24.08 -33.31
CA GLY A 133 -38.20 -24.43 -34.07
C GLY A 133 -38.47 -23.55 -35.30
N LEU A 134 -37.64 -22.53 -35.55
CA LEU A 134 -37.75 -21.70 -36.74
C LEU A 134 -37.07 -22.37 -37.92
N GLU A 135 -37.74 -22.42 -39.06
CA GLU A 135 -37.11 -22.67 -40.34
C GLU A 135 -36.29 -21.45 -40.74
N PHE A 136 -34.98 -21.57 -40.59
CA PHE A 136 -34.00 -20.65 -41.16
C PHE A 136 -33.64 -21.12 -42.56
N GLY A 137 -33.50 -20.17 -43.48
CA GLY A 137 -32.72 -20.41 -44.69
C GLY A 137 -31.24 -20.68 -44.37
N GLU A 138 -30.45 -21.00 -45.38
CA GLU A 138 -28.99 -21.13 -45.21
C GLU A 138 -28.38 -19.76 -44.83
N ILE A 139 -27.54 -19.70 -43.79
CA ILE A 139 -26.87 -18.46 -43.37
C ILE A 139 -25.43 -18.49 -43.88
N LYS A 140 -25.10 -17.59 -44.82
CA LYS A 140 -23.76 -17.50 -45.43
C LYS A 140 -23.04 -16.27 -44.93
N TRP A 141 -21.99 -16.50 -44.16
CA TRP A 141 -21.07 -15.44 -43.76
C TRP A 141 -20.01 -15.24 -44.84
N LYS A 142 -19.99 -14.06 -45.45
CA LYS A 142 -19.04 -13.62 -46.47
C LYS A 142 -18.52 -12.20 -46.18
N ALA A 143 -18.46 -11.83 -44.90
CA ALA A 143 -17.86 -10.58 -44.44
C ALA A 143 -16.43 -10.87 -43.95
N SER A 144 -15.45 -10.64 -44.83
CA SER A 144 -14.05 -10.99 -44.58
C SER A 144 -13.07 -10.04 -45.27
N THR A 145 -13.55 -8.94 -45.86
CA THR A 145 -12.70 -7.96 -46.53
C THR A 145 -12.20 -6.87 -45.58
N ARG A 146 -12.89 -6.68 -44.45
CA ARG A 146 -12.51 -5.78 -43.36
C ARG A 146 -12.01 -6.57 -42.16
N ALA A 147 -11.24 -5.90 -41.30
CA ALA A 147 -10.82 -6.48 -40.03
C ALA A 147 -11.99 -6.45 -39.02
N HIS A 148 -12.41 -7.64 -38.57
CA HIS A 148 -13.43 -7.83 -37.54
C HIS A 148 -12.86 -8.64 -36.36
N PRO A 149 -11.94 -8.06 -35.57
CA PRO A 149 -11.25 -8.80 -34.52
C PRO A 149 -12.21 -9.31 -33.44
N PRO A 150 -11.82 -10.36 -32.69
CA PRO A 150 -12.55 -10.77 -31.50
C PRO A 150 -12.71 -9.62 -30.52
N ARG A 151 -13.91 -9.45 -29.99
CA ARG A 151 -14.21 -8.48 -28.94
C ARG A 151 -13.89 -9.12 -27.59
N GLU A 152 -13.02 -8.49 -26.79
CA GLU A 152 -12.73 -8.91 -25.42
C GLU A 152 -14.02 -8.97 -24.59
N TYR A 153 -14.88 -7.96 -24.78
CA TYR A 153 -16.14 -7.81 -24.06
C TYR A 153 -17.20 -7.18 -24.98
N CYS A 154 -18.38 -7.78 -25.06
CA CYS A 154 -19.52 -7.25 -25.80
C CYS A 154 -20.84 -7.63 -25.13
N VAL A 155 -21.68 -6.64 -24.87
CA VAL A 155 -22.86 -6.75 -24.03
C VAL A 155 -24.09 -6.45 -24.86
N GLN A 156 -25.04 -7.38 -24.90
CA GLN A 156 -26.42 -7.08 -25.23
C GLN A 156 -27.07 -6.52 -23.96
N TYR A 157 -27.56 -5.28 -23.97
CA TYR A 157 -28.13 -4.66 -22.77
C TYR A 157 -29.50 -4.03 -23.05
N ARG A 158 -30.55 -4.61 -22.45
CA ARG A 158 -31.95 -4.12 -22.51
C ARG A 158 -32.46 -3.85 -23.93
N GLU A 159 -32.00 -4.64 -24.89
CA GLU A 159 -32.35 -4.51 -26.30
C GLU A 159 -32.82 -5.84 -26.89
N SER A 160 -33.55 -5.78 -28.01
CA SER A 160 -33.99 -7.00 -28.69
C SER A 160 -32.82 -7.76 -29.33
N ASP A 161 -32.96 -9.08 -29.50
CA ASP A 161 -31.95 -9.89 -30.19
C ASP A 161 -31.69 -9.38 -31.61
N PHE A 162 -32.75 -8.89 -32.28
CA PHE A 162 -32.63 -8.28 -33.61
C PHE A 162 -31.84 -6.96 -33.56
N ASN A 163 -32.17 -6.06 -32.63
CA ASN A 163 -31.45 -4.78 -32.49
C ASN A 163 -29.96 -5.01 -32.18
N PHE A 164 -29.66 -5.98 -31.32
CA PHE A 164 -28.29 -6.35 -30.98
C PHE A 164 -27.51 -6.84 -32.20
N VAL A 165 -28.06 -7.78 -32.96
CA VAL A 165 -27.44 -8.27 -34.20
C VAL A 165 -27.28 -7.12 -35.20
N SER A 166 -28.33 -6.35 -35.44
CA SER A 166 -28.29 -5.24 -36.41
C SER A 166 -27.25 -4.19 -36.04
N ARG A 167 -27.18 -3.72 -34.78
CA ARG A 167 -26.20 -2.71 -34.40
C ARG A 167 -24.77 -3.21 -34.49
N LEU A 168 -24.52 -4.50 -34.22
CA LEU A 168 -23.16 -5.07 -34.33
C LEU A 168 -22.73 -5.16 -35.79
N LEU A 169 -23.63 -5.60 -36.66
CA LEU A 169 -23.37 -5.65 -38.10
C LEU A 169 -23.15 -4.23 -38.65
N GLU A 170 -24.02 -3.28 -38.31
CA GLU A 170 -23.91 -1.88 -38.75
C GLU A 170 -22.66 -1.17 -38.19
N ASP A 171 -22.27 -1.46 -36.95
CA ASP A 171 -21.06 -0.91 -36.34
C ASP A 171 -19.78 -1.40 -37.03
N GLU A 172 -19.77 -2.64 -37.52
CA GLU A 172 -18.65 -3.23 -38.29
C GLU A 172 -18.74 -2.97 -39.80
N GLY A 173 -19.81 -2.35 -40.31
CA GLY A 173 -20.00 -2.15 -41.76
C GLY A 173 -20.48 -3.39 -42.51
N ILE A 174 -20.94 -4.41 -41.79
CA ILE A 174 -21.49 -5.64 -42.34
C ILE A 174 -22.98 -5.41 -42.61
N TYR A 175 -23.42 -5.72 -43.81
CA TYR A 175 -24.84 -5.71 -44.18
C TYR A 175 -25.28 -7.09 -44.62
N TYR A 176 -26.58 -7.25 -44.80
CA TYR A 176 -27.15 -8.52 -45.24
C TYR A 176 -28.21 -8.35 -46.31
N TRP A 177 -28.45 -9.42 -47.06
CA TRP A 177 -29.56 -9.50 -48.00
C TRP A 177 -30.03 -10.94 -48.14
N PHE A 178 -31.24 -11.12 -48.67
CA PHE A 178 -31.85 -12.43 -48.85
C PHE A 178 -31.68 -12.88 -50.29
N GLN A 179 -30.92 -13.95 -50.49
CA GLN A 179 -30.71 -14.59 -51.78
C GLN A 179 -31.67 -15.77 -51.91
N ASP A 180 -32.57 -15.72 -52.89
CA ASP A 180 -33.33 -16.90 -53.33
C ASP A 180 -32.61 -17.53 -54.53
N LYS A 181 -32.11 -18.76 -54.34
CA LYS A 181 -31.47 -19.56 -55.38
C LYS A 181 -32.07 -20.96 -55.36
N ASP A 182 -32.59 -21.39 -56.50
CA ASP A 182 -33.22 -22.71 -56.67
C ASP A 182 -34.38 -23.01 -55.70
N GLY A 183 -35.13 -21.97 -55.30
CA GLY A 183 -36.27 -22.10 -54.37
C GLY A 183 -35.85 -22.21 -52.90
N LYS A 184 -34.58 -21.98 -52.58
CA LYS A 184 -34.05 -21.90 -51.22
C LYS A 184 -33.60 -20.47 -50.94
N GLU A 185 -34.20 -19.87 -49.91
CA GLU A 185 -33.78 -18.57 -49.38
C GLU A 185 -32.53 -18.74 -48.50
N SER A 186 -31.55 -17.87 -48.67
CA SER A 186 -30.33 -17.77 -47.85
C SER A 186 -30.14 -16.33 -47.35
N LEU A 187 -29.72 -16.17 -46.10
CA LEU A 187 -29.27 -14.89 -45.56
C LEU A 187 -27.78 -14.74 -45.84
N ILE A 188 -27.41 -13.80 -46.70
CA ILE A 188 -26.01 -13.49 -47.01
C ILE A 188 -25.59 -12.31 -46.14
N LEU A 189 -24.55 -12.47 -45.33
CA LEU A 189 -23.91 -11.38 -44.57
C LEU A 189 -22.58 -11.04 -45.22
N THR A 190 -22.34 -9.78 -45.55
CA THR A 190 -21.15 -9.37 -46.30
C THR A 190 -20.76 -7.92 -46.00
N ASP A 191 -19.51 -7.59 -46.30
CA ASP A 191 -18.90 -6.26 -46.15
C ASP A 191 -18.35 -5.74 -47.50
N THR A 192 -18.65 -6.44 -48.60
CA THR A 192 -18.07 -6.22 -49.93
C THR A 192 -19.05 -6.51 -51.06
N LEU A 193 -18.90 -5.74 -52.15
CA LEU A 193 -19.59 -5.97 -53.41
C LEU A 193 -19.26 -7.33 -54.05
N ALA A 194 -18.06 -7.89 -53.82
CA ALA A 194 -17.58 -9.08 -54.52
C ALA A 194 -18.44 -10.35 -54.30
N THR A 195 -19.33 -10.33 -53.31
CA THR A 195 -20.24 -11.43 -52.99
C THR A 195 -21.60 -11.34 -53.68
N HIS A 196 -21.87 -10.21 -54.35
CA HIS A 196 -23.09 -9.96 -55.10
C HIS A 196 -23.00 -10.55 -56.51
N GLU A 197 -24.13 -11.04 -57.01
CA GLU A 197 -24.24 -11.72 -58.29
C GLU A 197 -25.36 -11.08 -59.12
N SER A 198 -25.24 -11.13 -60.45
CA SER A 198 -26.40 -10.89 -61.31
C SER A 198 -27.39 -12.06 -61.20
N VAL A 199 -28.68 -11.77 -61.32
CA VAL A 199 -29.74 -12.77 -61.27
C VAL A 199 -30.35 -12.96 -62.65
N ALA A 200 -30.71 -14.20 -62.98
CA ALA A 200 -31.40 -14.54 -64.21
C ALA A 200 -32.65 -13.66 -64.42
N GLY A 201 -32.72 -12.98 -65.56
CA GLY A 201 -33.79 -12.06 -65.93
C GLY A 201 -33.57 -10.61 -65.49
N CYS A 202 -32.51 -10.29 -64.74
CA CYS A 202 -32.10 -8.91 -64.44
C CYS A 202 -30.61 -8.66 -64.67
N GLU A 203 -29.93 -9.45 -65.49
CA GLU A 203 -28.51 -9.25 -65.82
C GLU A 203 -28.31 -7.95 -66.59
N SER A 204 -29.22 -7.68 -67.53
CA SER A 204 -29.21 -6.49 -68.37
C SER A 204 -30.63 -6.06 -68.72
N LEU A 205 -31.00 -4.82 -68.42
CA LEU A 205 -32.29 -4.25 -68.80
C LEU A 205 -32.11 -3.03 -69.70
N PRO A 206 -32.89 -2.90 -70.79
CA PRO A 206 -32.90 -1.69 -71.60
C PRO A 206 -33.70 -0.58 -70.92
N TYR A 207 -33.23 0.66 -71.03
CA TYR A 207 -33.99 1.85 -70.70
C TYR A 207 -34.89 2.26 -71.87
N GLY A 208 -36.12 2.66 -71.54
CA GLY A 208 -37.10 3.19 -72.48
C GLY A 208 -38.36 2.34 -72.53
N ALA A 209 -39.51 2.97 -72.31
CA ALA A 209 -40.80 2.36 -72.60
C ALA A 209 -40.91 2.25 -74.12
N VAL A 210 -40.80 1.04 -74.65
CA VAL A 210 -41.23 0.80 -76.03
C VAL A 210 -42.74 0.94 -76.02
N MET A 211 -43.27 2.08 -76.47
CA MET A 211 -44.69 2.15 -76.82
C MET A 211 -44.90 1.08 -77.91
N ALA A 212 -45.72 0.08 -77.61
CA ALA A 212 -45.90 -1.18 -78.35
C ALA A 212 -44.85 -2.30 -78.14
N ALA A 213 -44.11 -2.33 -77.02
CA ALA A 213 -43.43 -3.57 -76.62
C ALA A 213 -44.45 -4.70 -76.41
N ALA A 214 -44.09 -5.90 -76.84
CA ALA A 214 -44.84 -7.09 -76.48
C ALA A 214 -44.88 -7.23 -74.93
N PRO A 215 -45.98 -7.77 -74.34
CA PRO A 215 -46.18 -7.84 -72.90
C PRO A 215 -45.09 -8.58 -72.10
N ASP A 216 -44.22 -9.31 -72.78
CA ASP A 216 -43.14 -10.15 -72.24
C ASP A 216 -41.76 -9.47 -72.23
N ILE A 217 -41.63 -8.24 -72.75
CA ILE A 217 -40.37 -7.48 -72.70
C ILE A 217 -40.24 -6.74 -71.37
N GLU A 218 -39.20 -7.06 -70.60
CA GLU A 218 -38.83 -6.34 -69.39
C GLU A 218 -37.92 -5.15 -69.72
N TYR A 219 -38.20 -3.98 -69.14
CA TYR A 219 -37.46 -2.73 -69.38
C TYR A 219 -37.49 -1.81 -68.15
N VAL A 220 -36.57 -0.84 -68.13
CA VAL A 220 -36.59 0.28 -67.17
C VAL A 220 -37.35 1.44 -67.79
N SER A 221 -38.47 1.78 -67.19
CA SER A 221 -39.42 2.81 -67.64
C SER A 221 -39.07 4.22 -67.17
N GLU A 222 -38.49 4.34 -65.96
CA GLU A 222 -38.03 5.61 -65.39
C GLU A 222 -36.63 5.39 -64.80
N TRP A 223 -35.75 6.38 -64.97
CA TRP A 223 -34.39 6.38 -64.42
C TRP A 223 -34.03 7.80 -63.97
N ARG A 224 -33.74 7.96 -62.68
CA ARG A 224 -33.40 9.23 -62.05
C ARG A 224 -32.05 9.08 -61.35
N THR A 225 -31.00 9.61 -61.96
CA THR A 225 -29.68 9.71 -61.33
C THR A 225 -29.58 11.00 -60.51
N GLN A 226 -29.00 10.90 -59.33
CA GLN A 226 -28.88 12.00 -58.38
C GLN A 226 -27.48 12.04 -57.76
N HIS A 227 -26.97 13.26 -57.56
CA HIS A 227 -25.78 13.51 -56.76
C HIS A 227 -26.07 14.55 -55.67
N ALA A 228 -25.46 14.42 -54.49
CA ALA A 228 -25.66 15.35 -53.36
C ALA A 228 -24.40 15.57 -52.53
N ILE A 229 -24.27 16.73 -51.87
CA ILE A 229 -23.11 16.99 -51.01
C ILE A 229 -23.18 16.13 -49.74
N GLU A 230 -22.11 15.39 -49.45
CA GLU A 230 -22.01 14.52 -48.28
C GLU A 230 -20.63 14.69 -47.59
N THR A 231 -20.52 14.34 -46.31
CA THR A 231 -19.22 14.29 -45.61
C THR A 231 -18.29 13.30 -46.31
N ARG A 232 -17.16 13.81 -46.81
CA ARG A 232 -16.14 13.02 -47.49
C ARG A 232 -15.16 12.39 -46.50
N ASN A 233 -14.64 13.18 -45.57
CA ASN A 233 -13.56 12.77 -44.69
C ASN A 233 -14.09 12.42 -43.30
N TRP A 234 -13.67 11.26 -42.80
CA TRP A 234 -14.02 10.75 -41.49
C TRP A 234 -12.77 10.56 -40.67
N LEU A 235 -12.78 11.12 -39.46
CA LEU A 235 -11.69 11.05 -38.51
C LEU A 235 -12.19 10.42 -37.21
N LEU A 236 -11.64 9.27 -36.86
CA LEU A 236 -11.95 8.57 -35.63
C LEU A 236 -10.71 8.56 -34.73
N THR A 237 -10.93 8.55 -33.42
CA THR A 237 -9.88 8.28 -32.44
C THR A 237 -10.42 7.58 -31.21
N ASP A 238 -9.54 7.00 -30.41
CA ASP A 238 -9.88 6.32 -29.16
C ASP A 238 -8.71 6.38 -28.17
N TYR A 239 -8.86 5.76 -27.01
CA TYR A 239 -7.83 5.71 -25.97
C TYR A 239 -7.58 4.28 -25.49
N ASP A 240 -6.32 3.86 -25.51
CA ASP A 240 -5.86 2.60 -24.92
C ASP A 240 -4.97 2.87 -23.70
N PHE A 241 -5.48 2.53 -22.52
CA PHE A 241 -4.73 2.71 -21.26
C PHE A 241 -3.50 1.81 -21.14
N LYS A 242 -3.42 0.70 -21.91
CA LYS A 242 -2.23 -0.18 -21.93
C LYS A 242 -1.09 0.46 -22.74
N HIS A 243 -1.44 1.31 -23.71
CA HIS A 243 -0.50 2.05 -24.56
C HIS A 243 -0.92 3.54 -24.67
N PRO A 244 -0.89 4.31 -23.57
CA PRO A 244 -1.57 5.62 -23.46
C PRO A 244 -1.02 6.71 -24.37
N SER A 245 0.20 6.55 -24.89
CA SER A 245 0.83 7.49 -25.83
C SER A 245 0.73 7.05 -27.29
N ARG A 246 0.14 5.88 -27.58
CA ARG A 246 -0.01 5.38 -28.95
C ARG A 246 -1.07 6.23 -29.67
N PRO A 247 -0.73 6.86 -30.80
CA PRO A 247 -1.73 7.58 -31.58
C PRO A 247 -2.70 6.58 -32.21
N LEU A 248 -3.99 6.70 -31.87
CA LEU A 248 -5.06 5.87 -32.41
C LEU A 248 -5.92 6.59 -33.45
N GLN A 249 -5.58 7.83 -33.80
CA GLN A 249 -6.31 8.59 -34.82
C GLN A 249 -6.25 7.87 -36.18
N LYS A 250 -7.40 7.66 -36.80
CA LYS A 250 -7.55 7.02 -38.12
C LYS A 250 -8.47 7.85 -39.00
N GLN A 251 -8.07 8.03 -40.24
CA GLN A 251 -8.81 8.82 -41.22
C GLN A 251 -9.16 7.95 -42.43
N ALA A 252 -10.34 8.18 -43.00
CA ALA A 252 -10.72 7.65 -44.29
C ALA A 252 -11.51 8.68 -45.09
N ALA A 253 -11.43 8.59 -46.42
CA ALA A 253 -12.11 9.50 -47.33
C ALA A 253 -12.96 8.71 -48.32
N LYS A 254 -14.23 9.10 -48.49
CA LYS A 254 -15.10 8.53 -49.54
C LYS A 254 -14.67 9.08 -50.90
N PRO A 255 -14.50 8.24 -51.95
CA PRO A 255 -14.21 8.73 -53.29
C PRO A 255 -15.44 9.44 -53.90
N MET A 256 -15.45 10.77 -53.85
CA MET A 256 -16.51 11.62 -54.44
C MET A 256 -15.91 12.45 -55.59
N GLN A 257 -16.29 12.14 -56.84
CA GLN A 257 -15.76 12.83 -58.01
C GLN A 257 -16.30 14.27 -58.10
N GLY A 258 -15.43 15.27 -58.30
CA GLY A 258 -15.83 16.68 -58.42
C GLY A 258 -16.01 17.42 -57.08
N PHE A 259 -15.59 16.81 -55.98
CA PHE A 259 -15.83 17.27 -54.60
C PHE A 259 -14.60 17.86 -53.91
N ASP A 260 -13.54 18.15 -54.65
CA ASP A 260 -12.27 18.58 -54.07
C ASP A 260 -12.36 19.94 -53.36
N ALA A 261 -13.26 20.82 -53.81
CA ALA A 261 -13.53 22.11 -53.15
C ALA A 261 -14.11 21.97 -51.73
N PHE A 262 -14.68 20.80 -51.39
CA PHE A 262 -15.27 20.50 -50.08
C PHE A 262 -14.42 19.52 -49.27
N ALA A 263 -13.16 19.29 -49.65
CA ALA A 263 -12.25 18.37 -48.95
C ALA A 263 -11.97 18.80 -47.49
N GLY A 264 -12.26 20.03 -47.09
CA GLY A 264 -12.16 20.46 -45.68
C GLY A 264 -13.33 20.03 -44.78
N LEU A 265 -14.44 19.51 -45.35
CA LEU A 265 -15.60 19.08 -44.57
C LEU A 265 -15.35 17.68 -43.98
N GLU A 266 -14.94 17.67 -42.71
CA GLU A 266 -14.63 16.46 -41.95
C GLU A 266 -15.72 16.14 -40.91
N HIS A 267 -15.97 14.86 -40.68
CA HIS A 267 -16.68 14.37 -39.51
C HIS A 267 -15.69 13.73 -38.54
N PHE A 268 -15.60 14.28 -37.33
CA PHE A 268 -14.79 13.76 -36.25
C PHE A 268 -15.68 13.09 -35.20
N ASP A 269 -15.28 11.90 -34.71
CA ASP A 269 -16.00 11.18 -33.66
C ASP A 269 -15.04 10.55 -32.63
N TYR A 270 -15.45 10.56 -31.36
CA TYR A 270 -14.81 9.90 -30.23
C TYR A 270 -15.90 9.40 -29.27
N PRO A 271 -15.85 8.14 -28.80
CA PRO A 271 -14.82 7.13 -29.06
C PRO A 271 -15.05 6.33 -30.36
N GLY A 272 -13.96 5.93 -31.02
CA GLY A 272 -13.99 5.17 -32.28
C GLY A 272 -14.36 3.68 -32.15
N GLY A 273 -14.25 3.11 -30.94
CA GLY A 273 -14.59 1.71 -30.66
C GLY A 273 -13.51 0.71 -31.04
N TYR A 274 -12.23 1.10 -30.97
CA TYR A 274 -11.08 0.25 -31.29
C TYR A 274 -9.86 0.62 -30.45
N VAL A 275 -8.94 -0.34 -30.27
CA VAL A 275 -7.61 -0.12 -29.68
C VAL A 275 -6.48 -0.61 -30.60
N ASP A 276 -6.84 -1.33 -31.66
CA ASP A 276 -5.94 -1.79 -32.71
C ASP A 276 -6.00 -0.88 -33.94
N ALA A 277 -4.85 -0.72 -34.61
CA ALA A 277 -4.71 0.20 -35.72
C ALA A 277 -5.43 -0.27 -37.00
N ASP A 278 -5.46 -1.58 -37.28
CA ASP A 278 -6.05 -2.13 -38.50
C ASP A 278 -7.58 -2.18 -38.38
N HIS A 279 -8.08 -2.47 -37.17
CA HIS A 279 -9.51 -2.34 -36.87
C HIS A 279 -9.98 -0.88 -36.97
N GLY A 280 -9.20 0.06 -36.44
CA GLY A 280 -9.50 1.49 -36.56
C GLY A 280 -9.55 1.98 -38.00
N GLU A 281 -8.64 1.50 -38.87
CA GLU A 281 -8.67 1.82 -40.30
C GLU A 281 -9.91 1.22 -41.00
N SER A 282 -10.26 -0.03 -40.67
CA SER A 282 -11.48 -0.68 -41.18
C SER A 282 -12.76 0.06 -40.78
N ARG A 283 -12.83 0.52 -39.51
CA ARG A 283 -13.95 1.33 -39.01
C ARG A 283 -14.02 2.69 -39.68
N ALA A 284 -12.92 3.41 -39.82
CA ALA A 284 -12.89 4.71 -40.50
C ALA A 284 -13.39 4.57 -41.95
N LYS A 285 -12.92 3.55 -42.69
CA LYS A 285 -13.40 3.24 -44.05
C LYS A 285 -14.91 2.94 -44.06
N SER A 286 -15.39 2.14 -43.11
CA SER A 286 -16.83 1.88 -42.96
C SER A 286 -17.67 3.11 -42.72
N ARG A 287 -17.19 4.06 -41.92
CA ARG A 287 -17.91 5.32 -41.67
C ARG A 287 -17.93 6.21 -42.91
N ALA A 288 -16.84 6.26 -43.68
CA ALA A 288 -16.80 6.98 -44.95
C ALA A 288 -17.73 6.40 -46.01
N GLU A 289 -17.96 5.09 -45.99
CA GLU A 289 -18.81 4.36 -46.94
C GLU A 289 -20.26 4.17 -46.45
N GLU A 290 -20.57 4.65 -45.23
CA GLU A 290 -21.87 4.48 -44.58
C GLU A 290 -22.99 5.11 -45.41
N TRP A 291 -24.02 4.31 -45.70
CA TRP A 291 -25.24 4.78 -46.33
C TRP A 291 -26.01 5.67 -45.35
N ARG A 292 -26.46 6.85 -45.76
CA ARG A 292 -27.27 7.74 -44.93
C ARG A 292 -28.75 7.50 -45.17
N VAL A 293 -29.53 7.45 -44.10
CA VAL A 293 -30.98 7.22 -44.14
C VAL A 293 -31.78 8.41 -43.59
N GLU A 294 -31.14 9.35 -42.89
CA GLU A 294 -31.78 10.58 -42.40
C GLU A 294 -30.69 11.61 -42.08
N GLY A 295 -30.88 12.86 -42.52
CA GLY A 295 -29.90 13.92 -42.31
C GLY A 295 -29.86 14.39 -40.85
N SER A 296 -28.69 14.83 -40.39
CA SER A 296 -28.50 15.53 -39.12
C SER A 296 -29.24 16.88 -39.02
N VAL A 297 -29.92 17.28 -40.10
CA VAL A 297 -30.75 18.47 -40.22
C VAL A 297 -32.20 18.01 -40.38
N PRO A 298 -33.14 18.50 -39.54
CA PRO A 298 -34.56 18.28 -39.76
C PRO A 298 -34.94 18.67 -41.19
N ASP A 299 -35.76 17.85 -41.86
CA ASP A 299 -36.22 18.05 -43.24
C ASP A 299 -35.15 17.89 -44.36
N ASP A 300 -33.93 17.45 -44.04
CA ASP A 300 -32.97 17.01 -45.06
C ASP A 300 -33.44 15.66 -45.65
N PRO A 301 -33.67 15.57 -46.99
CA PRO A 301 -34.11 14.35 -47.65
C PRO A 301 -33.15 13.15 -47.55
N GLY A 302 -31.99 13.28 -46.88
CA GLY A 302 -31.11 12.15 -46.58
C GLY A 302 -30.48 11.57 -47.84
N ILE A 303 -30.12 12.45 -48.79
CA ILE A 303 -29.64 12.06 -50.12
C ILE A 303 -28.18 11.64 -50.01
N ASN A 304 -27.87 10.43 -50.48
CA ASN A 304 -26.51 9.92 -50.58
C ASN A 304 -25.76 10.55 -51.77
N TRP A 305 -24.42 10.63 -51.68
CA TRP A 305 -23.55 11.24 -52.71
C TRP A 305 -23.92 10.87 -54.15
N HIS A 306 -24.16 9.59 -54.46
CA HIS A 306 -24.53 9.12 -55.78
C HIS A 306 -25.52 7.95 -55.66
N GLN A 307 -26.73 8.14 -56.18
CA GLN A 307 -27.81 7.16 -56.15
C GLN A 307 -28.65 7.26 -57.42
N VAL A 308 -29.26 6.15 -57.78
CA VAL A 308 -30.29 6.09 -58.81
C VAL A 308 -31.61 5.62 -58.21
N GLU A 309 -32.70 6.27 -58.59
CA GLU A 309 -34.07 5.79 -58.43
C GLU A 309 -34.66 5.41 -59.79
N ALA A 310 -35.26 4.23 -59.88
CA ALA A 310 -35.75 3.68 -61.14
C ALA A 310 -37.07 2.92 -60.98
N ARG A 311 -37.80 2.80 -62.09
CA ARG A 311 -39.06 2.05 -62.19
C ARG A 311 -39.01 1.07 -63.34
N THR A 312 -39.38 -0.17 -63.10
CA THR A 312 -39.34 -1.27 -64.10
C THR A 312 -40.55 -2.18 -63.99
N ASN A 313 -40.92 -2.81 -65.10
CA ASN A 313 -41.86 -3.93 -65.13
C ASN A 313 -41.17 -5.29 -64.90
N SER A 314 -39.84 -5.31 -64.69
CA SER A 314 -39.09 -6.55 -64.50
C SER A 314 -39.46 -7.25 -63.20
N ARG A 315 -39.73 -8.54 -63.31
CA ARG A 315 -40.08 -9.43 -62.18
C ARG A 315 -38.85 -9.95 -61.44
N SER A 316 -37.68 -9.78 -62.08
CA SER A 316 -36.40 -10.36 -61.66
C SER A 316 -35.60 -9.46 -60.71
N VAL A 317 -35.73 -8.13 -60.86
CA VAL A 317 -34.97 -7.10 -60.12
C VAL A 317 -35.14 -7.24 -58.61
N ARG A 318 -34.04 -7.38 -57.86
CA ARG A 318 -34.10 -7.60 -56.41
C ARG A 318 -32.95 -6.91 -55.69
N ALA A 319 -33.21 -6.49 -54.45
CA ALA A 319 -32.16 -5.93 -53.60
C ALA A 319 -31.02 -6.95 -53.43
N GLY A 320 -29.78 -6.49 -53.60
CA GLY A 320 -28.58 -7.31 -53.62
C GLY A 320 -28.17 -7.87 -54.99
N ALA A 321 -28.97 -7.70 -56.05
CA ALA A 321 -28.57 -8.13 -57.39
C ALA A 321 -27.72 -7.08 -58.11
N LEU A 322 -26.80 -7.54 -58.96
CA LEU A 322 -26.10 -6.70 -59.93
C LEU A 322 -26.94 -6.60 -61.21
N LEU A 323 -27.28 -5.37 -61.61
CA LEU A 323 -28.06 -5.05 -62.81
C LEU A 323 -27.24 -4.17 -63.75
N LYS A 324 -27.13 -4.54 -65.03
CA LYS A 324 -26.56 -3.67 -66.07
C LYS A 324 -27.68 -2.86 -66.76
N LEU A 325 -27.59 -1.53 -66.75
CA LEU A 325 -28.47 -0.69 -67.56
C LEU A 325 -27.91 -0.54 -68.98
N THR A 326 -28.78 -0.60 -69.98
CA THR A 326 -28.40 -0.39 -71.39
C THR A 326 -29.38 0.54 -72.10
N ARG A 327 -28.97 1.13 -73.23
CA ARG A 327 -29.78 2.01 -74.08
C ARG A 327 -30.30 3.29 -73.38
N HIS A 328 -29.71 3.69 -72.26
CA HIS A 328 -30.01 4.98 -71.65
C HIS A 328 -29.38 6.12 -72.49
N PRO A 329 -30.11 7.22 -72.81
CA PRO A 329 -29.60 8.32 -73.64
C PRO A 329 -28.33 8.97 -73.10
N ARG A 330 -28.18 9.02 -71.78
CA ARG A 330 -26.96 9.49 -71.11
C ARG A 330 -25.96 8.33 -71.01
N ALA A 331 -24.84 8.43 -71.73
CA ALA A 331 -23.91 7.31 -71.96
C ALA A 331 -23.29 6.75 -70.67
N ASP A 332 -22.90 7.61 -69.73
CA ASP A 332 -22.32 7.25 -68.42
C ASP A 332 -23.28 6.44 -67.53
N GLN A 333 -24.59 6.53 -67.77
CA GLN A 333 -25.59 5.76 -67.03
C GLN A 333 -25.72 4.31 -67.53
N ASN A 334 -25.10 3.95 -68.66
CA ASN A 334 -25.09 2.57 -69.16
C ASN A 334 -23.99 1.75 -68.44
N ALA A 335 -24.13 1.63 -67.12
CA ALA A 335 -23.18 0.96 -66.23
C ALA A 335 -23.80 -0.24 -65.51
N GLN A 336 -23.00 -0.91 -64.68
CA GLN A 336 -23.47 -1.94 -63.76
C GLN A 336 -23.78 -1.29 -62.41
N TYR A 337 -24.90 -1.68 -61.83
CA TYR A 337 -25.43 -1.13 -60.59
C TYR A 337 -25.73 -2.23 -59.59
N LEU A 338 -25.42 -1.98 -58.32
CA LEU A 338 -25.93 -2.78 -57.21
C LEU A 338 -27.30 -2.25 -56.80
N VAL A 339 -28.32 -3.09 -56.90
CA VAL A 339 -29.68 -2.74 -56.45
C VAL A 339 -29.70 -2.73 -54.92
N THR A 340 -29.86 -1.56 -54.31
CA THR A 340 -29.83 -1.36 -52.85
C THR A 340 -31.20 -1.54 -52.21
N ARG A 341 -32.27 -1.20 -52.94
CA ARG A 341 -33.66 -1.28 -52.47
C ARG A 341 -34.60 -1.67 -53.59
N THR A 342 -35.67 -2.40 -53.26
CA THR A 342 -36.78 -2.72 -54.17
C THR A 342 -38.12 -2.57 -53.45
N ARG A 343 -39.15 -2.16 -54.20
CA ARG A 343 -40.56 -2.13 -53.81
C ARG A 343 -41.39 -2.64 -54.98
N TYR A 344 -41.95 -3.82 -54.82
CA TYR A 344 -42.92 -4.41 -55.73
C TYR A 344 -44.33 -4.04 -55.34
N GLU A 345 -45.14 -3.73 -56.35
CA GLU A 345 -46.59 -3.73 -56.27
C GLU A 345 -47.12 -4.63 -57.40
N ILE A 346 -47.77 -5.71 -57.01
CA ILE A 346 -48.33 -6.70 -57.90
C ILE A 346 -49.82 -6.78 -57.61
N GLU A 347 -50.64 -6.49 -58.62
CA GLU A 347 -52.09 -6.57 -58.57
C GLU A 347 -52.54 -7.61 -59.58
N LEU A 348 -53.36 -8.56 -59.12
CA LEU A 348 -53.92 -9.58 -59.98
C LEU A 348 -55.32 -9.19 -60.45
N ALA A 349 -55.69 -9.68 -61.62
CA ALA A 349 -57.03 -9.52 -62.13
C ALA A 349 -58.05 -10.13 -61.17
N ASP A 350 -59.20 -9.47 -61.08
CA ASP A 350 -60.29 -9.92 -60.22
C ASP A 350 -60.76 -11.32 -60.63
N TYR A 351 -61.02 -12.16 -59.62
CA TYR A 351 -61.52 -13.52 -59.83
C TYR A 351 -62.96 -13.57 -60.37
N GLU A 352 -63.66 -12.44 -60.32
CA GLU A 352 -65.01 -12.24 -60.85
C GLU A 352 -64.99 -11.02 -61.79
N ALA A 353 -65.65 -11.11 -62.93
CA ALA A 353 -65.80 -9.98 -63.84
C ALA A 353 -66.93 -9.06 -63.33
N PHE A 354 -66.59 -7.81 -63.02
CA PHE A 354 -67.53 -6.74 -62.69
C PHE A 354 -67.06 -5.42 -63.32
N ASP A 355 -67.93 -4.41 -63.39
CA ASP A 355 -67.58 -3.09 -63.93
C ASP A 355 -66.49 -2.43 -63.07
N GLY A 356 -65.32 -2.18 -63.65
CA GLY A 356 -64.10 -1.75 -62.94
C GLY A 356 -63.08 -2.85 -62.59
N ALA A 357 -63.25 -4.09 -63.08
CA ALA A 357 -62.27 -5.19 -62.88
C ALA A 357 -60.88 -4.82 -63.43
N GLN A 358 -59.84 -5.06 -62.63
CA GLN A 358 -58.46 -4.69 -62.97
C GLN A 358 -57.74 -5.77 -63.80
N ALA A 359 -56.76 -5.36 -64.60
CA ALA A 359 -55.84 -6.28 -65.29
C ALA A 359 -54.62 -6.59 -64.40
N ASN A 360 -53.93 -7.70 -64.70
CA ASN A 360 -52.68 -8.03 -64.02
C ASN A 360 -51.64 -6.91 -64.21
N ARG A 361 -51.06 -6.43 -63.10
CA ARG A 361 -50.03 -5.40 -63.08
C ARG A 361 -48.88 -5.85 -62.17
N CYS A 362 -47.65 -5.69 -62.63
CA CYS A 362 -46.45 -5.96 -61.84
C CYS A 362 -45.45 -4.83 -62.09
N GLU A 363 -45.19 -4.04 -61.05
CA GLU A 363 -44.23 -2.95 -61.10
C GLU A 363 -43.26 -3.02 -59.94
N CYS A 364 -42.02 -2.62 -60.22
CA CYS A 364 -40.96 -2.52 -59.23
C CYS A 364 -40.33 -1.12 -59.29
N TRP A 365 -40.34 -0.44 -58.15
CA TRP A 365 -39.47 0.70 -57.90
C TRP A 365 -38.21 0.21 -57.22
N PHE A 366 -37.05 0.64 -57.69
CA PHE A 366 -35.79 0.23 -57.10
C PHE A 366 -34.79 1.38 -57.03
N SER A 367 -33.98 1.32 -55.99
CA SER A 367 -32.83 2.20 -55.81
C SER A 367 -31.56 1.40 -56.11
N ALA A 368 -30.56 2.05 -56.69
CA ALA A 368 -29.28 1.40 -56.97
C ALA A 368 -28.10 2.37 -56.88
N ILE A 369 -26.91 1.80 -56.69
CA ILE A 369 -25.63 2.53 -56.71
C ILE A 369 -24.74 1.96 -57.81
N ASP A 370 -23.85 2.77 -58.37
CA ASP A 370 -22.83 2.26 -59.31
C ASP A 370 -22.02 1.17 -58.60
N SER A 371 -21.78 0.05 -59.29
CA SER A 371 -21.07 -1.09 -58.69
C SER A 371 -19.62 -0.75 -58.31
N LYS A 372 -19.05 0.37 -58.74
CA LYS A 372 -17.74 0.85 -58.28
C LYS A 372 -17.78 1.49 -56.89
N GLN A 373 -18.96 1.85 -56.41
CA GLN A 373 -19.16 2.44 -55.09
C GLN A 373 -19.25 1.32 -54.04
N ALA A 374 -18.51 1.49 -52.94
CA ALA A 374 -18.65 0.64 -51.77
C ALA A 374 -19.93 0.97 -51.00
N PHE A 375 -20.52 -0.03 -50.36
CA PHE A 375 -21.71 0.10 -49.52
C PHE A 375 -21.39 -0.38 -48.10
N ALA A 376 -21.68 0.47 -47.11
CA ALA A 376 -21.83 0.06 -45.72
C ALA A 376 -23.24 0.49 -45.24
N PRO A 377 -23.91 -0.29 -44.38
CA PRO A 377 -25.27 0.03 -43.95
C PRO A 377 -25.29 1.22 -43.00
N ALA A 378 -26.38 2.00 -43.03
CA ALA A 378 -26.62 3.05 -42.04
C ALA A 378 -26.75 2.47 -40.62
N ARG A 379 -26.20 3.16 -39.61
CA ARG A 379 -26.37 2.81 -38.19
C ARG A 379 -27.74 3.22 -37.63
N ASN A 380 -28.79 2.50 -38.03
CA ASN A 380 -30.16 2.76 -37.59
C ASN A 380 -30.51 2.03 -36.28
N ALA A 381 -29.88 0.88 -36.03
CA ALA A 381 -30.09 0.12 -34.81
C ALA A 381 -29.47 0.88 -33.63
N ARG A 382 -30.30 1.21 -32.64
CA ARG A 382 -29.87 2.05 -31.53
C ARG A 382 -28.85 1.31 -30.68
N LYS A 383 -27.68 1.90 -30.47
CA LYS A 383 -26.72 1.41 -29.48
C LYS A 383 -27.33 1.58 -28.08
N PRO A 384 -27.30 0.55 -27.22
CA PRO A 384 -27.78 0.69 -25.84
C PRO A 384 -26.92 1.71 -25.08
N PHE A 385 -27.57 2.47 -24.22
CA PHE A 385 -26.94 3.47 -23.35
C PHE A 385 -27.29 3.17 -21.90
N VAL A 386 -26.28 3.00 -21.05
CA VAL A 386 -26.44 2.82 -19.61
C VAL A 386 -26.57 4.20 -18.98
N GLN A 387 -27.78 4.52 -18.50
CA GLN A 387 -28.13 5.87 -18.03
C GLN A 387 -27.38 6.33 -16.76
N GLY A 388 -26.76 5.41 -16.03
CA GLY A 388 -26.04 5.73 -14.81
C GLY A 388 -25.38 4.49 -14.21
N PRO A 389 -24.60 4.68 -13.13
CA PRO A 389 -23.84 3.60 -12.53
C PRO A 389 -24.74 2.52 -11.94
N GLN A 390 -24.19 1.32 -11.84
CA GLN A 390 -24.84 0.14 -11.27
C GLN A 390 -23.96 -0.45 -10.18
N THR A 391 -24.51 -1.32 -9.34
CA THR A 391 -23.68 -2.14 -8.45
C THR A 391 -23.45 -3.54 -9.03
N ALA A 392 -22.30 -4.12 -8.69
CA ALA A 392 -21.91 -5.46 -9.07
C ALA A 392 -21.07 -6.11 -7.96
N VAL A 393 -21.00 -7.43 -7.95
CA VAL A 393 -20.20 -8.19 -6.96
C VAL A 393 -18.88 -8.59 -7.58
N VAL A 394 -17.77 -8.37 -6.89
CA VAL A 394 -16.42 -8.79 -7.35
C VAL A 394 -16.30 -10.31 -7.32
N VAL A 395 -15.75 -10.90 -8.38
CA VAL A 395 -15.65 -12.35 -8.57
C VAL A 395 -14.27 -12.75 -9.13
N GLY A 396 -13.98 -14.05 -9.10
CA GLY A 396 -12.73 -14.64 -9.55
C GLY A 396 -12.72 -16.16 -9.29
N PRO A 397 -11.57 -16.83 -9.40
CA PRO A 397 -11.47 -18.27 -9.23
C PRO A 397 -11.74 -18.69 -7.79
N GLY A 398 -12.32 -19.88 -7.61
CA GLY A 398 -12.59 -20.43 -6.29
C GLY A 398 -11.31 -20.69 -5.47
N GLY A 399 -11.35 -20.38 -4.16
CA GLY A 399 -10.24 -20.63 -3.22
C GLY A 399 -9.24 -19.48 -3.06
N ASP A 400 -9.40 -18.40 -3.82
CA ASP A 400 -8.72 -17.12 -3.59
C ASP A 400 -9.61 -16.16 -2.77
N GLU A 401 -9.03 -15.04 -2.29
CA GLU A 401 -9.79 -13.90 -1.75
C GLU A 401 -9.68 -12.66 -2.65
N ILE A 402 -8.60 -12.58 -3.43
CA ILE A 402 -8.25 -11.43 -4.26
C ILE A 402 -7.86 -11.96 -5.64
N TYR A 403 -8.51 -11.44 -6.69
CA TYR A 403 -8.19 -11.77 -8.06
C TYR A 403 -8.02 -10.48 -8.87
N THR A 404 -6.76 -10.14 -9.16
CA THR A 404 -6.37 -8.90 -9.84
C THR A 404 -5.26 -9.15 -10.84
N ASP A 405 -5.14 -8.27 -11.82
CA ASP A 405 -4.03 -8.26 -12.77
C ASP A 405 -3.00 -7.15 -12.49
N GLN A 406 -1.99 -7.03 -13.37
CA GLN A 406 -0.89 -6.05 -13.27
C GLN A 406 -1.33 -4.58 -13.27
N TYR A 407 -2.59 -4.29 -13.62
CA TYR A 407 -3.14 -2.92 -13.64
C TYR A 407 -4.08 -2.66 -12.45
N GLY A 408 -4.20 -3.59 -11.51
CA GLY A 408 -5.12 -3.46 -10.37
C GLY A 408 -6.60 -3.61 -10.77
N ARG A 409 -6.88 -4.28 -11.90
CA ARG A 409 -8.25 -4.53 -12.39
C ARG A 409 -8.84 -5.74 -11.69
N VAL A 410 -10.16 -5.77 -11.56
CA VAL A 410 -10.90 -6.92 -11.02
C VAL A 410 -11.99 -7.37 -11.99
N LYS A 411 -12.58 -8.53 -11.75
CA LYS A 411 -13.77 -9.01 -12.47
C LYS A 411 -15.00 -8.93 -11.59
N VAL A 412 -16.18 -8.78 -12.19
CA VAL A 412 -17.45 -8.63 -11.47
C VAL A 412 -18.55 -9.49 -12.08
N GLN A 413 -19.57 -9.80 -11.29
CA GLN A 413 -20.86 -10.30 -11.74
C GLN A 413 -21.89 -9.18 -11.59
N PHE A 414 -22.50 -8.77 -12.71
CA PHE A 414 -23.64 -7.86 -12.68
C PHE A 414 -24.92 -8.59 -12.27
N PHE A 415 -25.84 -7.90 -11.58
CA PHE A 415 -27.09 -8.51 -11.10
C PHE A 415 -28.07 -8.90 -12.21
N TRP A 416 -27.97 -8.28 -13.40
CA TRP A 416 -28.77 -8.65 -14.57
C TRP A 416 -28.14 -9.77 -15.40
N ASP A 417 -26.88 -10.15 -15.15
CA ASP A 417 -26.26 -11.26 -15.84
C ASP A 417 -26.72 -12.58 -15.22
N ARG A 418 -27.53 -13.31 -16.02
CA ARG A 418 -28.13 -14.59 -15.65
C ARG A 418 -27.33 -15.80 -16.12
N GLN A 419 -26.33 -15.59 -16.99
CA GLN A 419 -25.54 -16.67 -17.59
C GLN A 419 -24.18 -16.83 -16.92
N GLY A 420 -23.66 -15.77 -16.29
CA GLY A 420 -22.47 -15.83 -15.46
C GLY A 420 -22.62 -16.78 -14.27
N LYS A 421 -21.51 -17.39 -13.89
CA LYS A 421 -21.44 -18.40 -12.81
C LYS A 421 -20.83 -17.84 -11.53
N ARG A 422 -20.64 -16.52 -11.45
CA ARG A 422 -19.93 -15.84 -10.36
C ARG A 422 -18.48 -16.32 -10.19
N ASP A 423 -17.82 -16.59 -11.32
CA ASP A 423 -16.43 -17.04 -11.41
C ASP A 423 -15.57 -16.03 -12.22
N GLU A 424 -14.31 -16.38 -12.48
CA GLU A 424 -13.38 -15.58 -13.29
C GLU A 424 -13.81 -15.37 -14.75
N ASN A 425 -14.88 -16.02 -15.21
CA ASN A 425 -15.40 -15.89 -16.58
C ASN A 425 -16.67 -15.04 -16.65
N SER A 426 -17.06 -14.38 -15.55
CA SER A 426 -18.29 -13.56 -15.48
C SER A 426 -18.20 -12.23 -16.23
N SER A 427 -17.02 -11.60 -16.23
CA SER A 427 -16.77 -10.34 -16.95
C SER A 427 -15.36 -10.24 -17.51
N CYS A 428 -15.12 -9.18 -18.29
CA CYS A 428 -13.76 -8.74 -18.62
C CYS A 428 -13.06 -8.15 -17.39
N TRP A 429 -11.80 -7.78 -17.56
CA TRP A 429 -11.04 -7.05 -16.54
C TRP A 429 -11.45 -5.58 -16.48
N ILE A 430 -11.98 -5.15 -15.34
CA ILE A 430 -12.53 -3.81 -15.12
C ILE A 430 -11.56 -2.98 -14.27
N ARG A 431 -11.22 -1.78 -14.76
CA ARG A 431 -10.36 -0.84 -14.02
C ARG A 431 -11.07 -0.33 -12.77
N VAL A 432 -10.29 -0.14 -11.71
CA VAL A 432 -10.79 0.33 -10.42
C VAL A 432 -10.24 1.73 -10.16
N SER A 433 -11.15 2.70 -9.98
CA SER A 433 -10.81 4.03 -9.50
C SER A 433 -10.12 3.92 -8.14
N GLN A 434 -9.03 4.67 -7.98
CA GLN A 434 -8.24 4.71 -6.76
C GLN A 434 -8.32 6.12 -6.15
N PRO A 435 -8.21 6.27 -4.82
CA PRO A 435 -8.22 7.60 -4.19
C PRO A 435 -7.12 8.53 -4.72
N TRP A 436 -5.96 7.97 -5.11
CA TRP A 436 -4.84 8.71 -5.68
C TRP A 436 -3.99 7.79 -6.57
N ALA A 437 -3.72 8.17 -7.83
CA ALA A 437 -2.96 7.34 -8.76
C ALA A 437 -1.94 8.17 -9.56
N GLY A 438 -0.64 7.86 -9.39
CA GLY A 438 0.48 8.48 -10.09
C GLY A 438 1.44 7.44 -10.68
N LYS A 439 2.51 7.92 -11.35
CA LYS A 439 3.52 7.05 -11.98
C LYS A 439 4.42 6.42 -10.90
N GLY A 440 4.02 5.25 -10.40
CA GLY A 440 4.78 4.50 -9.38
C GLY A 440 4.49 4.93 -7.93
N PHE A 441 3.46 5.74 -7.69
CA PHE A 441 3.04 6.19 -6.36
C PHE A 441 1.51 6.38 -6.32
N GLY A 442 0.92 6.42 -5.13
CA GLY A 442 -0.51 6.65 -4.93
C GLY A 442 -1.10 5.79 -3.81
N ALA A 443 -2.42 5.79 -3.71
CA ALA A 443 -3.19 4.95 -2.79
C ALA A 443 -3.81 3.79 -3.58
N VAL A 444 -3.62 2.55 -3.11
CA VAL A 444 -4.18 1.36 -3.76
C VAL A 444 -4.98 0.56 -2.76
N ALA A 445 -6.26 0.38 -3.05
CA ALA A 445 -7.10 -0.61 -2.39
C ALA A 445 -7.73 -1.46 -3.49
N ILE A 446 -7.46 -2.76 -3.52
CA ILE A 446 -8.03 -3.67 -4.51
C ILE A 446 -9.33 -4.27 -3.95
N PRO A 447 -10.47 -4.15 -4.65
CA PRO A 447 -11.70 -4.82 -4.26
C PRO A 447 -11.49 -6.34 -4.16
N ARG A 448 -11.95 -6.95 -3.06
CA ARG A 448 -11.87 -8.39 -2.84
C ARG A 448 -13.11 -9.10 -3.36
N MET A 449 -12.98 -10.39 -3.67
CA MET A 449 -14.12 -11.19 -4.12
C MET A 449 -15.22 -11.21 -3.06
N GLY A 450 -16.49 -11.12 -3.51
CA GLY A 450 -17.66 -10.98 -2.65
C GLY A 450 -18.01 -9.54 -2.26
N GLN A 451 -17.11 -8.57 -2.44
CA GLN A 451 -17.41 -7.16 -2.15
C GLN A 451 -18.29 -6.54 -3.25
N GLU A 452 -19.17 -5.62 -2.83
CA GLU A 452 -20.01 -4.84 -3.74
C GLU A 452 -19.30 -3.55 -4.18
N VAL A 453 -19.28 -3.34 -5.50
CA VAL A 453 -18.65 -2.17 -6.14
C VAL A 453 -19.65 -1.42 -6.99
N ILE A 454 -19.44 -0.12 -7.14
CA ILE A 454 -20.16 0.73 -8.09
C ILE A 454 -19.41 0.70 -9.42
N VAL A 455 -20.09 0.29 -10.48
CA VAL A 455 -19.60 0.23 -11.85
C VAL A 455 -20.29 1.29 -12.68
N ASP A 456 -19.51 2.21 -13.20
CA ASP A 456 -19.92 3.17 -14.23
C ASP A 456 -19.50 2.67 -15.62
N PHE A 457 -19.96 3.34 -16.66
CA PHE A 457 -19.75 2.94 -18.06
C PHE A 457 -19.26 4.13 -18.86
N LEU A 458 -18.05 4.04 -19.43
CA LEU A 458 -17.47 5.15 -20.19
C LEU A 458 -18.34 5.47 -21.41
N GLU A 459 -18.74 6.73 -21.57
CA GLU A 459 -19.70 7.20 -22.58
C GLU A 459 -21.07 6.48 -22.51
N GLY A 460 -21.42 5.94 -21.34
CA GLY A 460 -22.62 5.12 -21.14
C GLY A 460 -22.61 3.80 -21.92
N ASP A 461 -21.46 3.38 -22.47
CA ASP A 461 -21.33 2.18 -23.29
C ASP A 461 -21.25 0.93 -22.39
N PRO A 462 -22.21 -0.02 -22.48
CA PRO A 462 -22.18 -1.23 -21.65
C PRO A 462 -20.94 -2.11 -21.91
N ASP A 463 -20.24 -1.93 -23.04
CA ASP A 463 -19.01 -2.64 -23.37
C ASP A 463 -17.77 -2.05 -22.65
N ARG A 464 -17.90 -0.90 -21.96
CA ARG A 464 -16.79 -0.17 -21.32
C ARG A 464 -17.01 0.10 -19.83
N PRO A 465 -17.15 -0.95 -18.99
CA PRO A 465 -17.33 -0.75 -17.56
C PRO A 465 -16.05 -0.22 -16.88
N ILE A 466 -16.22 0.56 -15.82
CA ILE A 466 -15.16 1.05 -14.92
C ILE A 466 -15.71 1.12 -13.49
N ILE A 467 -14.97 0.62 -12.50
CA ILE A 467 -15.38 0.70 -11.09
C ILE A 467 -15.02 2.08 -10.54
N THR A 468 -16.00 2.79 -10.00
CA THR A 468 -15.85 4.16 -9.50
C THR A 468 -16.04 4.28 -7.99
N GLY A 469 -16.55 3.24 -7.32
CA GLY A 469 -16.79 3.26 -5.89
C GLY A 469 -16.99 1.89 -5.26
N ARG A 470 -17.19 1.90 -3.94
CA ARG A 470 -17.47 0.72 -3.10
C ARG A 470 -18.59 1.08 -2.15
N VAL A 471 -19.42 0.10 -1.81
CA VAL A 471 -20.53 0.28 -0.87
C VAL A 471 -20.57 -0.88 0.11
N TYR A 472 -20.96 -0.58 1.34
CA TYR A 472 -21.30 -1.59 2.34
C TYR A 472 -22.73 -2.07 2.11
N ASN A 473 -23.02 -3.29 2.53
CA ASN A 473 -24.36 -3.90 2.51
C ASN A 473 -24.56 -4.80 3.74
N ALA A 474 -25.69 -5.51 3.83
CA ALA A 474 -26.01 -6.32 5.01
C ALA A 474 -25.04 -7.49 5.26
N GLU A 475 -24.36 -7.99 4.22
CA GLU A 475 -23.34 -9.04 4.34
C GLU A 475 -21.93 -8.46 4.53
N GLN A 476 -21.69 -7.27 3.97
CA GLN A 476 -20.44 -6.52 4.05
C GLN A 476 -20.71 -5.25 4.84
N MET A 477 -20.90 -5.38 6.16
CA MET A 477 -21.20 -4.24 7.03
C MET A 477 -19.99 -3.31 7.21
N PRO A 478 -20.23 -2.01 7.53
CA PRO A 478 -19.16 -1.09 7.91
C PRO A 478 -18.30 -1.62 9.07
N PRO A 479 -17.01 -1.25 9.17
CA PRO A 479 -16.07 -1.80 10.15
C PRO A 479 -16.36 -1.37 11.60
N TYR A 480 -17.16 -0.32 11.79
CA TYR A 480 -17.53 0.22 13.10
C TYR A 480 -19.05 0.11 13.26
N ASP A 481 -19.50 -0.34 14.43
CA ASP A 481 -20.93 -0.54 14.66
C ASP A 481 -21.70 0.79 14.57
N LEU A 482 -22.55 0.91 13.56
CA LEU A 482 -23.39 2.08 13.31
C LEU A 482 -24.85 1.81 13.71
N PRO A 483 -25.57 2.81 14.24
CA PRO A 483 -25.16 4.22 14.39
C PRO A 483 -24.36 4.53 15.68
N GLY A 484 -24.05 3.53 16.52
CA GLY A 484 -23.42 3.74 17.83
C GLY A 484 -22.08 4.49 17.79
N ASN A 485 -21.28 4.24 16.76
CA ASN A 485 -19.94 4.82 16.57
C ASN A 485 -19.90 5.83 15.41
N MET A 486 -20.93 6.68 15.27
CA MET A 486 -21.05 7.62 14.14
C MET A 486 -19.93 8.67 14.02
N THR A 487 -19.16 8.89 15.08
CA THR A 487 -18.01 9.82 15.12
C THR A 487 -16.68 9.14 14.79
N GLN A 488 -16.68 7.82 14.51
CA GLN A 488 -15.48 7.09 14.13
C GLN A 488 -15.31 7.09 12.61
N SER A 489 -14.08 7.36 12.17
CA SER A 489 -13.66 7.30 10.76
C SER A 489 -12.29 6.63 10.64
N GLY A 490 -11.98 6.03 9.50
CA GLY A 490 -10.68 5.38 9.34
C GLY A 490 -10.58 4.37 8.21
N ILE A 491 -9.45 3.68 8.20
CA ILE A 491 -9.12 2.59 7.28
C ILE A 491 -8.82 1.36 8.12
N LYS A 492 -9.61 0.31 7.93
CA LYS A 492 -9.40 -1.00 8.56
C LYS A 492 -9.21 -2.05 7.48
N SER A 493 -8.07 -2.73 7.51
CA SER A 493 -7.74 -3.82 6.59
C SER A 493 -8.13 -5.19 7.17
N ARG A 494 -7.82 -6.27 6.43
CA ARG A 494 -8.02 -7.65 6.86
C ARG A 494 -6.85 -8.47 6.34
N SER A 495 -6.21 -9.28 7.19
CA SER A 495 -5.17 -10.20 6.72
C SER A 495 -5.70 -11.11 5.62
N SER A 496 -4.87 -11.44 4.63
CA SER A 496 -5.24 -12.27 3.48
C SER A 496 -4.11 -13.26 3.20
N LYS A 497 -4.37 -14.55 2.96
CA LYS A 497 -5.68 -15.23 3.01
C LYS A 497 -6.01 -15.74 4.43
N GLY A 498 -7.30 -15.98 4.70
CA GLY A 498 -7.79 -16.64 5.91
C GLY A 498 -7.83 -15.77 7.17
N GLY A 499 -7.79 -14.44 7.01
CA GLY A 499 -7.85 -13.52 8.15
C GLY A 499 -9.21 -13.56 8.84
N SER A 500 -9.20 -13.72 10.16
CA SER A 500 -10.41 -13.60 10.99
C SER A 500 -10.73 -12.13 11.29
N ALA A 501 -11.84 -11.88 12.00
CA ALA A 501 -12.23 -10.55 12.46
C ALA A 501 -11.15 -9.85 13.33
N ALA A 502 -10.28 -10.61 14.00
CA ALA A 502 -9.20 -10.10 14.82
C ALA A 502 -7.97 -9.66 14.01
N ASN A 503 -7.74 -10.22 12.81
CA ASN A 503 -6.50 -10.01 12.08
C ASN A 503 -6.61 -8.80 11.15
N CYS A 504 -6.06 -7.65 11.53
CA CYS A 504 -6.14 -6.43 10.73
C CYS A 504 -5.04 -5.42 11.04
N ASN A 505 -4.72 -4.57 10.06
CA ASN A 505 -4.09 -3.27 10.32
C ASN A 505 -5.16 -2.18 10.28
N GLU A 506 -5.12 -1.22 11.20
CA GLU A 506 -6.14 -0.18 11.37
C GLU A 506 -5.50 1.19 11.65
N LEU A 507 -6.00 2.21 10.95
CA LEU A 507 -5.84 3.62 11.31
C LEU A 507 -7.24 4.21 11.54
N ARG A 508 -7.56 4.58 12.78
CA ARG A 508 -8.88 5.10 13.16
C ARG A 508 -8.77 6.43 13.88
N PHE A 509 -9.68 7.34 13.57
CA PHE A 509 -9.92 8.61 14.22
C PHE A 509 -11.29 8.56 14.91
N GLU A 510 -11.33 8.89 16.20
CA GLU A 510 -12.54 9.10 16.99
C GLU A 510 -12.68 10.60 17.27
N ASP A 511 -13.76 11.19 16.77
CA ASP A 511 -14.05 12.63 16.88
C ASP A 511 -15.11 12.94 17.96
N LYS A 512 -15.41 11.98 18.84
CA LYS A 512 -16.29 12.22 19.99
C LYS A 512 -15.63 13.20 20.96
N LYS A 513 -16.22 14.40 21.06
CA LYS A 513 -15.74 15.49 21.93
C LYS A 513 -15.50 15.04 23.38
N GLY A 514 -14.29 15.26 23.88
CA GLY A 514 -13.85 14.88 25.24
C GLY A 514 -13.45 13.41 25.38
N ALA A 515 -13.47 12.65 24.29
CA ALA A 515 -13.07 11.25 24.20
C ALA A 515 -12.35 10.96 22.86
N GLU A 516 -11.71 11.98 22.28
CA GLU A 516 -11.01 11.89 21.00
C GLU A 516 -9.87 10.87 21.09
N GLN A 517 -9.70 10.06 20.04
CA GLN A 517 -8.68 9.02 20.00
C GLN A 517 -8.16 8.81 18.58
N VAL A 518 -6.85 8.67 18.44
CA VAL A 518 -6.23 8.12 17.24
C VAL A 518 -5.69 6.73 17.57
N VAL A 519 -6.08 5.72 16.79
CA VAL A 519 -5.57 4.36 16.89
C VAL A 519 -4.74 4.04 15.66
N LEU A 520 -3.50 3.61 15.90
CA LEU A 520 -2.67 2.93 14.93
C LEU A 520 -2.44 1.51 15.43
N HIS A 521 -2.98 0.52 14.72
CA HIS A 521 -2.84 -0.89 15.04
C HIS A 521 -2.16 -1.62 13.88
N ALA A 522 -1.03 -2.26 14.17
CA ALA A 522 -0.32 -3.14 13.25
C ALA A 522 -0.49 -4.59 13.72
N GLU A 523 -0.93 -5.47 12.81
CA GLU A 523 -1.17 -6.89 13.12
C GLU A 523 0.13 -7.63 13.47
N LYS A 524 1.25 -7.19 12.89
CA LYS A 524 2.54 -7.88 13.02
C LYS A 524 3.68 -6.88 13.23
N ASP A 525 4.34 -6.47 12.15
CA ASP A 525 5.51 -5.60 12.21
C ASP A 525 5.09 -4.14 11.93
N GLN A 526 5.56 -3.19 12.74
CA GLN A 526 5.44 -1.75 12.48
C GLN A 526 6.84 -1.17 12.25
N SER A 527 7.12 -0.75 11.01
CA SER A 527 8.35 -0.04 10.66
C SER A 527 8.07 1.46 10.50
N ILE A 528 8.91 2.29 11.10
CA ILE A 528 8.86 3.76 10.98
C ILE A 528 10.24 4.23 10.52
N GLU A 529 10.30 4.98 9.42
CA GLU A 529 11.52 5.56 8.87
C GLU A 529 11.29 7.05 8.65
N VAL A 530 12.17 7.89 9.21
CA VAL A 530 12.11 9.35 9.14
C VAL A 530 13.46 9.85 8.65
N GLU A 531 13.47 10.48 7.47
CA GLU A 531 14.70 10.86 6.75
C GLU A 531 15.45 12.06 7.36
N ASN A 532 14.80 12.82 8.26
CA ASN A 532 15.41 14.00 8.87
C ASN A 532 15.05 14.09 10.36
N ASP A 533 14.01 14.86 10.71
CA ASP A 533 13.67 15.14 12.10
C ASP A 533 12.33 14.49 12.47
N GLU A 534 12.33 13.68 13.54
CA GLU A 534 11.12 13.22 14.22
C GLU A 534 10.88 14.09 15.46
N THR A 535 9.66 14.63 15.60
CA THR A 535 9.24 15.35 16.83
C THR A 535 8.02 14.67 17.41
N HIS A 536 8.05 14.39 18.72
CA HIS A 536 6.94 13.81 19.45
C HIS A 536 6.65 14.61 20.72
N SER A 537 5.40 15.07 20.88
CA SER A 537 4.96 15.86 22.04
C SER A 537 3.66 15.28 22.59
N VAL A 538 3.65 15.01 23.89
CA VAL A 538 2.48 14.47 24.61
C VAL A 538 2.09 15.46 25.69
N GLY A 539 0.86 15.97 25.64
CA GLY A 539 0.40 17.04 26.55
C GLY A 539 0.05 16.56 27.97
N HIS A 540 -0.06 15.24 28.18
CA HIS A 540 -0.32 14.62 29.48
C HIS A 540 0.58 13.39 29.65
N ASP A 541 0.02 12.19 29.74
CA ASP A 541 0.80 10.97 30.03
C ASP A 541 1.18 10.17 28.78
N ARG A 542 2.39 9.61 28.78
CA ARG A 542 2.84 8.59 27.83
C ARG A 542 3.12 7.29 28.59
N LYS A 543 2.44 6.20 28.20
CA LYS A 543 2.74 4.83 28.68
C LYS A 543 3.31 4.01 27.52
N LYS A 544 4.47 3.40 27.73
CA LYS A 544 5.12 2.46 26.79
C LYS A 544 5.32 1.12 27.49
N THR A 545 5.00 0.03 26.81
CA THR A 545 5.21 -1.34 27.31
C THR A 545 5.87 -2.15 26.22
N ILE A 546 6.94 -2.86 26.58
CA ILE A 546 7.71 -3.75 25.72
C ILE A 546 7.79 -5.08 26.47
N ASP A 547 7.22 -6.14 25.90
CA ASP A 547 7.12 -7.44 26.60
C ASP A 547 8.42 -8.25 26.55
N HIS A 548 9.29 -7.98 25.57
CA HIS A 548 10.57 -8.67 25.39
C HIS A 548 11.75 -7.68 25.47
N ASP A 549 12.35 -7.31 24.34
CA ASP A 549 13.56 -6.48 24.33
C ASP A 549 13.33 -5.09 23.75
N GLU A 550 13.97 -4.09 24.36
CA GLU A 550 14.16 -2.75 23.80
C GLU A 550 15.65 -2.50 23.56
N THR A 551 16.02 -2.08 22.35
CA THR A 551 17.36 -1.60 22.01
C THR A 551 17.27 -0.16 21.56
N THR A 552 18.05 0.73 22.21
CA THR A 552 18.16 2.15 21.82
C THR A 552 19.60 2.46 21.45
N VAL A 553 19.83 2.99 20.26
CA VAL A 553 21.15 3.42 19.78
C VAL A 553 21.11 4.91 19.46
N VAL A 554 21.87 5.72 20.22
CA VAL A 554 22.04 7.16 19.99
C VAL A 554 23.46 7.41 19.51
N LYS A 555 23.64 7.94 18.29
CA LYS A 555 24.96 8.08 17.65
C LYS A 555 25.77 9.29 18.11
N HIS A 556 25.10 10.36 18.54
CA HIS A 556 25.72 11.58 19.07
C HIS A 556 25.38 11.73 20.55
N ASP A 557 24.43 12.60 20.87
CA ASP A 557 24.13 13.00 22.24
C ASP A 557 22.73 12.56 22.65
N ARG A 558 22.59 12.05 23.89
CA ARG A 558 21.31 11.86 24.58
C ARG A 558 21.25 12.84 25.74
N THR A 559 20.24 13.69 25.77
CA THR A 559 19.91 14.53 26.93
C THR A 559 18.58 14.06 27.51
N GLU A 560 18.54 13.85 28.81
CA GLU A 560 17.33 13.47 29.55
C GLU A 560 17.13 14.43 30.72
N THR A 561 15.90 14.92 30.90
CA THR A 561 15.55 15.84 31.99
C THR A 561 14.26 15.36 32.64
N VAL A 562 14.35 14.98 33.92
CA VAL A 562 13.20 14.58 34.72
C VAL A 562 12.90 15.69 35.72
N GLY A 563 11.75 16.35 35.58
CA GLY A 563 11.41 17.54 36.37
C GLY A 563 11.00 17.27 37.83
N ASN A 564 10.77 16.01 38.21
CA ASN A 564 10.35 15.63 39.56
C ASN A 564 11.12 14.38 40.02
N ASN A 565 10.50 13.19 40.01
CA ASN A 565 11.13 11.95 40.47
C ASN A 565 11.41 11.00 39.30
N GLU A 566 12.58 10.38 39.31
CA GLU A 566 12.92 9.24 38.48
C GLU A 566 13.02 7.97 39.36
N LYS A 567 12.37 6.88 38.94
CA LYS A 567 12.51 5.56 39.56
C LYS A 567 13.00 4.57 38.51
N ILE A 568 14.19 4.00 38.71
CA ILE A 568 14.75 2.92 37.90
C ILE A 568 14.78 1.64 38.73
N GLU A 569 14.21 0.55 38.22
CA GLU A 569 14.20 -0.76 38.86
C GLU A 569 14.79 -1.79 37.91
N VAL A 570 15.90 -2.43 38.30
CA VAL A 570 16.60 -3.46 37.52
C VAL A 570 16.61 -4.74 38.35
N VAL A 571 15.97 -5.80 37.86
CA VAL A 571 15.71 -7.03 38.64
C VAL A 571 16.91 -7.97 38.68
N VAL A 572 17.71 -8.02 37.61
CA VAL A 572 18.85 -8.94 37.49
C VAL A 572 20.17 -8.17 37.56
N ASP A 573 20.65 -7.63 36.43
CA ASP A 573 21.95 -6.98 36.33
C ASP A 573 21.85 -5.62 35.64
N ARG A 574 22.63 -4.64 36.11
CA ARG A 574 22.94 -3.38 35.41
C ARG A 574 24.43 -3.35 35.10
N ASN A 575 24.80 -3.19 33.83
CA ASN A 575 26.19 -2.96 33.40
C ASN A 575 26.30 -1.56 32.79
N GLU A 576 27.22 -0.76 33.30
CA GLU A 576 27.45 0.61 32.84
C GLU A 576 28.93 0.83 32.55
N LYS A 577 29.24 1.42 31.39
CA LYS A 577 30.59 1.74 30.95
C LYS A 577 30.62 3.17 30.42
N VAL A 578 31.36 4.03 31.11
CA VAL A 578 31.62 5.41 30.69
C VAL A 578 33.02 5.50 30.09
N GLY A 579 33.14 6.01 28.85
CA GLY A 579 34.40 6.00 28.11
C GLY A 579 35.39 7.11 28.48
N ASN A 580 34.92 8.20 29.08
CA ASN A 580 35.74 9.33 29.48
C ASN A 580 35.43 9.75 30.93
N ASN A 581 34.55 10.74 31.13
CA ASN A 581 34.22 11.27 32.46
C ASN A 581 32.77 10.96 32.84
N GLU A 582 32.56 10.55 34.08
CA GLU A 582 31.27 10.53 34.76
C GLU A 582 31.25 11.62 35.84
N THR A 583 30.16 12.36 35.97
CA THR A 583 29.98 13.36 37.03
C THR A 583 28.61 13.17 37.67
N ILE A 584 28.61 12.81 38.96
CA ILE A 584 27.38 12.65 39.76
C ILE A 584 27.35 13.76 40.81
N ALA A 585 26.32 14.61 40.76
CA ALA A 585 26.10 15.67 41.75
C ALA A 585 24.81 15.41 42.53
N ILE A 586 24.92 15.21 43.84
CA ILE A 586 23.77 15.07 44.76
C ILE A 586 23.75 16.28 45.70
N VAL A 587 22.67 17.07 45.66
CA VAL A 587 22.58 18.34 46.42
C VAL A 587 22.20 18.12 47.89
N ALA A 588 21.43 17.09 48.20
CA ALA A 588 20.99 16.78 49.55
C ALA A 588 21.66 15.53 50.13
N ASN A 589 21.03 14.36 49.97
CA ASN A 589 21.48 13.11 50.59
C ASN A 589 21.64 12.01 49.54
N ARG A 590 22.72 11.23 49.63
CA ARG A 590 22.88 9.94 48.94
C ARG A 590 22.92 8.84 50.00
N THR A 591 22.15 7.77 49.79
CA THR A 591 22.22 6.54 50.57
C THR A 591 22.51 5.38 49.63
N GLU A 592 23.52 4.59 49.96
CA GLU A 592 23.93 3.42 49.19
C GLU A 592 23.93 2.21 50.12
N THR A 593 23.37 1.10 49.66
CA THR A 593 23.30 -0.15 50.43
C THR A 593 23.78 -1.28 49.53
N VAL A 594 24.88 -1.92 49.90
CA VAL A 594 25.46 -3.06 49.18
C VAL A 594 25.25 -4.32 50.00
N GLY A 595 24.50 -5.28 49.47
CA GLY A 595 24.10 -6.48 50.23
C GLY A 595 25.18 -7.54 50.45
N ARG A 596 26.24 -7.57 49.62
CA ARG A 596 27.33 -8.56 49.70
C ARG A 596 28.71 -7.90 49.69
N ASN A 597 29.21 -7.51 48.53
CA ASN A 597 30.56 -6.98 48.34
C ASN A 597 30.55 -5.76 47.43
N GLU A 598 31.41 -4.80 47.76
CA GLU A 598 31.76 -3.65 46.91
C GLU A 598 33.26 -3.71 46.64
N THR A 599 33.66 -3.55 45.38
CA THR A 599 35.07 -3.45 44.98
C THR A 599 35.25 -2.16 44.19
N ILE A 600 36.10 -1.27 44.70
CA ILE A 600 36.47 -0.02 44.02
C ILE A 600 37.95 -0.09 43.68
N THR A 601 38.28 0.01 42.38
CA THR A 601 39.65 0.08 41.89
C THR A 601 39.91 1.47 41.29
N ILE A 602 40.92 2.17 41.78
CA ILE A 602 41.34 3.48 41.27
C ILE A 602 42.73 3.33 40.66
N GLY A 603 42.90 3.69 39.38
CA GLY A 603 44.16 3.52 38.66
C GLY A 603 45.24 4.56 39.02
N GLU A 604 44.82 5.76 39.42
CA GLU A 604 45.72 6.85 39.83
C GLU A 604 45.35 7.36 41.23
N ASN A 605 44.65 8.50 41.31
CA ASN A 605 44.43 9.22 42.56
C ASN A 605 42.96 9.17 42.98
N ARG A 606 42.73 9.01 44.29
CA ARG A 606 41.41 9.23 44.92
C ARG A 606 41.53 10.36 45.94
N THR A 607 40.72 11.40 45.80
CA THR A 607 40.61 12.49 46.77
C THR A 607 39.25 12.44 47.46
N ILE A 608 39.25 12.46 48.79
CA ILE A 608 38.03 12.55 49.61
C ILE A 608 38.14 13.84 50.42
N SER A 609 37.11 14.68 50.37
CA SER A 609 37.04 15.93 51.15
C SER A 609 35.72 15.97 51.90
N VAL A 610 35.78 16.02 53.23
CA VAL A 610 34.62 16.03 54.12
C VAL A 610 34.68 17.29 54.97
N LYS A 611 33.66 18.16 54.89
CA LYS A 611 33.66 19.47 55.56
C LYS A 611 33.31 19.43 57.05
N ALA A 612 32.54 18.43 57.48
CA ALA A 612 32.04 18.32 58.86
C ALA A 612 32.62 17.11 59.57
N SER A 613 32.11 15.91 59.29
CA SER A 613 32.51 14.68 59.97
C SER A 613 32.47 13.47 59.04
N GLU A 614 33.49 12.62 59.12
CA GLU A 614 33.52 11.28 58.53
C GLU A 614 33.48 10.25 59.66
N THR A 615 32.66 9.20 59.52
CA THR A 615 32.62 8.07 60.46
C THR A 615 32.76 6.78 59.70
N ALA A 616 33.80 6.00 60.02
CA ALA A 616 34.02 4.66 59.47
C ALA A 616 33.93 3.64 60.61
N SER A 617 32.91 2.77 60.57
CA SER A 617 32.73 1.68 61.55
C SER A 617 33.01 0.33 60.89
N VAL A 618 33.89 -0.47 61.49
CA VAL A 618 34.25 -1.81 60.99
C VAL A 618 34.12 -2.80 62.14
N LYS A 619 33.22 -3.78 62.00
CA LYS A 619 32.85 -4.70 63.10
C LYS A 619 33.86 -5.81 63.36
N LEU A 620 34.58 -6.27 62.34
CA LEU A 620 35.49 -7.43 62.44
C LEU A 620 36.95 -7.01 62.34
N GLN A 621 37.37 -6.50 61.17
CA GLN A 621 38.76 -6.14 60.92
C GLN A 621 38.85 -5.04 59.87
N ARG A 622 39.65 -4.00 60.15
CA ARG A 622 40.10 -3.02 59.17
C ARG A 622 41.60 -3.20 58.95
N THR A 623 42.02 -3.47 57.72
CA THR A 623 43.44 -3.45 57.32
C THR A 623 43.72 -2.14 56.59
N HIS A 624 44.71 -1.38 57.09
CA HIS A 624 45.22 -0.18 56.41
C HIS A 624 46.69 -0.43 56.06
N ALA A 625 47.02 -0.38 54.77
CA ALA A 625 48.38 -0.62 54.27
C ALA A 625 48.77 0.52 53.34
N VAL A 626 49.96 1.10 53.58
CA VAL A 626 50.51 2.21 52.79
C VAL A 626 51.88 1.81 52.27
N GLY A 627 52.07 1.87 50.94
CA GLY A 627 53.25 1.29 50.28
C GLY A 627 54.52 2.15 50.33
N ILE A 628 54.40 3.48 50.40
CA ILE A 628 55.55 4.40 50.37
C ILE A 628 55.55 5.29 51.61
N ASN A 629 54.55 6.16 51.76
CA ASN A 629 54.49 7.15 52.83
C ASN A 629 53.04 7.42 53.23
N GLU A 630 52.79 7.47 54.54
CA GLU A 630 51.54 7.95 55.12
C GLU A 630 51.83 9.29 55.82
N THR A 631 50.98 10.30 55.60
CA THR A 631 51.06 11.56 56.33
C THR A 631 49.72 11.83 56.98
N ILE A 632 49.69 11.83 58.30
CA ILE A 632 48.52 12.17 59.11
C ILE A 632 48.76 13.55 59.70
N ALA A 633 48.08 14.57 59.18
CA ALA A 633 48.13 15.94 59.69
C ALA A 633 46.88 16.22 60.52
N ILE A 634 47.04 16.68 61.77
CA ILE A 634 45.95 16.83 62.73
C ILE A 634 45.96 18.25 63.27
N GLY A 635 44.87 18.99 63.01
CA GLY A 635 44.81 20.43 63.28
C GLY A 635 44.50 20.81 64.73
N ALA A 636 43.88 19.93 65.52
CA ALA A 636 43.50 20.21 66.91
C ALA A 636 43.96 19.11 67.86
N ALA A 637 43.34 17.94 67.81
CA ALA A 637 43.65 16.82 68.70
C ALA A 637 43.48 15.48 67.99
N GLN A 638 44.36 14.53 68.33
CA GLN A 638 44.21 13.12 67.99
C GLN A 638 43.94 12.35 69.27
N GLU A 639 42.88 11.56 69.29
CA GLU A 639 42.63 10.58 70.34
C GLU A 639 42.75 9.17 69.75
N VAL A 640 43.60 8.33 70.35
CA VAL A 640 43.78 6.94 69.96
C VAL A 640 43.42 6.05 71.15
N GLY A 641 42.20 5.52 71.15
CA GLY A 641 41.71 4.59 72.16
C GLY A 641 41.98 3.14 71.76
N ILE A 642 42.62 2.36 72.64
CA ILE A 642 43.00 0.96 72.35
C ILE A 642 42.52 0.07 73.48
N GLY A 643 41.60 -0.84 73.16
CA GLY A 643 40.90 -1.65 74.16
C GLY A 643 41.66 -2.85 74.72
N ALA A 644 42.68 -3.36 74.02
CA ALA A 644 43.41 -4.56 74.44
C ALA A 644 44.93 -4.43 74.29
N TYR A 645 45.42 -4.23 73.07
CA TYR A 645 46.85 -4.28 72.78
C TYR A 645 47.23 -3.31 71.66
N GLN A 646 48.28 -2.53 71.89
CA GLN A 646 48.97 -1.76 70.86
C GLN A 646 50.40 -2.27 70.73
N SER A 647 50.83 -2.53 69.49
CA SER A 647 52.25 -2.70 69.16
C SER A 647 52.65 -1.63 68.16
N VAL A 648 53.73 -0.92 68.47
CA VAL A 648 54.38 0.02 67.56
C VAL A 648 55.78 -0.52 67.30
N SER A 649 56.01 -1.07 66.11
CA SER A 649 57.30 -1.59 65.67
C SER A 649 57.86 -0.67 64.59
N VAL A 650 59.00 -0.03 64.86
CA VAL A 650 59.67 0.89 63.92
C VAL A 650 60.95 0.22 63.42
N GLY A 651 61.03 -0.09 62.12
CA GLY A 651 62.20 -0.78 61.53
C GLY A 651 63.42 0.12 61.27
N GLY A 652 63.22 1.44 61.24
CA GLY A 652 64.27 2.44 61.00
C GLY A 652 64.60 3.25 62.24
N TYR A 653 64.24 4.54 62.22
CA TYR A 653 64.40 5.44 63.36
C TYR A 653 63.03 6.02 63.74
N GLN A 654 62.79 6.17 65.05
CA GLN A 654 61.62 6.86 65.58
C GLN A 654 62.09 8.20 66.19
N ASN A 655 61.51 9.30 65.73
CA ASN A 655 61.70 10.61 66.35
C ASN A 655 60.42 11.04 67.05
N ILE A 656 60.51 11.42 68.33
CA ILE A 656 59.40 11.95 69.11
C ILE A 656 59.81 13.34 69.57
N ASP A 657 59.23 14.37 68.96
CA ASP A 657 59.46 15.77 69.30
C ASP A 657 58.21 16.34 70.00
N VAL A 658 58.35 16.77 71.25
CA VAL A 658 57.25 17.30 72.08
C VAL A 658 57.63 18.68 72.58
N ARG A 659 56.91 19.72 72.12
CA ARG A 659 57.31 21.12 72.32
C ARG A 659 56.88 21.76 73.63
N LEU A 660 55.77 21.32 74.22
CA LEU A 660 55.21 21.91 75.44
C LEU A 660 55.45 21.00 76.65
N SER A 661 54.79 19.84 76.68
CA SER A 661 54.89 18.91 77.81
C SER A 661 54.67 17.49 77.34
N GLN A 662 55.56 16.58 77.74
CA GLN A 662 55.35 15.15 77.64
C GLN A 662 55.14 14.59 79.04
N THR A 663 54.02 13.90 79.25
CA THR A 663 53.76 13.14 80.47
C THR A 663 53.67 11.67 80.11
N VAL A 664 54.48 10.85 80.76
CA VAL A 664 54.45 9.39 80.64
C VAL A 664 54.01 8.84 81.99
N SER A 665 52.83 8.23 82.05
CA SER A 665 52.31 7.57 83.24
C SER A 665 52.20 6.07 82.97
N VAL A 666 52.93 5.26 83.73
CA VAL A 666 52.94 3.79 83.61
C VAL A 666 52.38 3.21 84.89
N GLY A 667 51.28 2.46 84.80
CA GLY A 667 50.56 1.91 85.97
C GLY A 667 51.19 0.67 86.61
N ALA A 668 52.18 0.06 85.95
CA ALA A 668 52.90 -1.11 86.46
C ALA A 668 54.42 -0.92 86.28
N ASN A 669 55.06 -1.67 85.38
CA ASN A 669 56.51 -1.60 85.16
C ASN A 669 56.84 -0.80 83.90
N GLN A 670 57.76 0.16 84.02
CA GLN A 670 58.43 0.78 82.88
C GLN A 670 59.84 0.20 82.74
N THR A 671 60.10 -0.54 81.66
CA THR A 671 61.44 -1.04 81.32
C THR A 671 62.00 -0.22 80.15
N THR A 672 63.14 0.42 80.35
CA THR A 672 63.87 1.12 79.28
C THR A 672 65.20 0.42 79.05
N THR A 673 65.36 -0.24 77.91
CA THR A 673 66.62 -0.88 77.51
C THR A 673 67.29 -0.04 76.43
N ILE A 674 68.47 0.52 76.72
CA ILE A 674 69.23 1.35 75.78
C ILE A 674 70.47 0.56 75.34
N GLY A 675 70.52 0.16 74.06
CA GLY A 675 71.58 -0.71 73.55
C GLY A 675 72.94 -0.06 73.31
N LYS A 676 73.02 1.29 73.31
CA LYS A 676 74.26 2.06 73.15
C LYS A 676 74.34 3.20 74.17
N ASN A 677 74.23 4.45 73.73
CA ASN A 677 74.42 5.62 74.58
C ASN A 677 73.09 6.21 75.03
N HIS A 678 72.98 6.56 76.33
CA HIS A 678 71.94 7.43 76.85
C HIS A 678 72.55 8.80 77.16
N LYS A 679 72.18 9.83 76.40
CA LYS A 679 72.57 11.23 76.67
C LYS A 679 71.35 11.98 77.18
N LEU A 680 71.41 12.41 78.44
CA LEU A 680 70.39 13.24 79.07
C LEU A 680 70.98 14.64 79.32
N THR A 681 70.42 15.65 78.65
CA THR A 681 70.72 17.06 78.89
C THR A 681 69.50 17.69 79.56
N ILE A 682 69.70 18.39 80.68
CA ILE A 682 68.64 19.10 81.39
C ILE A 682 69.15 20.51 81.63
N ASP A 683 68.55 21.51 80.99
CA ASP A 683 68.98 22.91 81.10
C ASP A 683 68.42 23.61 82.35
N GLY A 684 67.34 23.07 82.91
CA GLY A 684 66.74 23.51 84.18
C GLY A 684 67.14 22.65 85.37
N ASN A 685 66.27 22.59 86.38
CA ASN A 685 66.50 21.76 87.56
C ASN A 685 66.14 20.30 87.27
N ARG A 686 67.03 19.38 87.66
CA ARG A 686 66.69 17.96 87.80
C ARG A 686 66.35 17.67 89.26
N THR A 687 65.09 17.37 89.55
CA THR A 687 64.68 16.78 90.83
C THR A 687 64.65 15.26 90.68
N PHE A 688 65.40 14.54 91.50
CA PHE A 688 65.40 13.09 91.53
C PHE A 688 64.99 12.64 92.94
N GLU A 689 63.76 12.16 93.06
CA GLU A 689 63.18 11.71 94.32
C GLU A 689 62.84 10.22 94.19
N VAL A 690 63.33 9.41 95.13
CA VAL A 690 63.04 7.99 95.21
C VAL A 690 62.63 7.71 96.65
N LYS A 691 61.44 7.13 96.84
CA LYS A 691 60.91 6.82 98.19
C LYS A 691 61.45 5.51 98.77
N GLY A 692 62.05 4.68 97.93
CA GLY A 692 62.77 3.46 98.33
C GLY A 692 64.27 3.58 98.09
N ASP A 693 64.96 2.44 98.02
CA ASP A 693 66.41 2.42 97.89
C ASP A 693 66.89 2.89 96.50
N VAL A 694 67.90 3.75 96.50
CA VAL A 694 68.69 4.05 95.31
C VAL A 694 69.94 3.16 95.33
N LYS A 695 70.04 2.23 94.37
CA LYS A 695 71.27 1.46 94.12
C LYS A 695 71.91 1.94 92.83
N GLU A 696 73.00 2.68 92.95
CA GLU A 696 73.84 3.05 91.81
C GLU A 696 75.06 2.12 91.74
N THR A 697 75.29 1.50 90.58
CA THR A 697 76.47 0.66 90.34
C THR A 697 77.16 1.15 89.08
N VAL A 698 78.35 1.71 89.24
CA VAL A 698 79.17 2.18 88.12
C VAL A 698 80.31 1.19 87.92
N GLY A 699 80.26 0.42 86.83
CA GLY A 699 81.23 -0.65 86.56
C GLY A 699 82.63 -0.18 86.15
N LYS A 700 82.84 1.12 85.94
CA LYS A 700 84.15 1.72 85.59
C LYS A 700 84.43 2.91 86.52
N ALA A 701 84.52 4.12 85.97
CA ALA A 701 84.82 5.32 86.74
C ALA A 701 83.54 6.15 86.94
N LEU A 702 83.30 6.58 88.18
CA LEU A 702 82.36 7.65 88.48
C LEU A 702 83.14 8.94 88.68
N ALA A 703 82.89 9.94 87.83
CA ALA A 703 83.46 11.27 87.96
C ALA A 703 82.35 12.27 88.34
N VAL A 704 82.44 12.84 89.54
CA VAL A 704 81.50 13.85 90.02
C VAL A 704 82.24 15.18 90.12
N LYS A 705 81.88 16.12 89.23
CA LYS A 705 82.40 17.50 89.28
C LYS A 705 81.31 18.43 89.80
N ILE A 706 81.54 19.02 90.96
CA ILE A 706 80.67 20.02 91.56
C ILE A 706 81.45 21.33 91.62
N THR A 707 80.96 22.37 90.94
CA THR A 707 81.70 23.63 90.75
C THR A 707 81.48 24.67 91.84
N LYS A 708 80.41 24.56 92.63
CA LYS A 708 80.12 25.49 93.73
C LYS A 708 80.31 24.84 95.10
N GLY A 709 79.31 24.11 95.57
CA GLY A 709 79.36 23.48 96.88
C GLY A 709 78.72 22.11 96.85
N ARG A 710 79.30 21.17 97.61
CA ARG A 710 78.69 19.88 97.91
C ARG A 710 78.29 19.91 99.38
N SER A 711 77.01 19.73 99.67
CA SER A 711 76.52 19.46 101.02
C SER A 711 76.07 18.02 101.08
N VAL A 712 76.52 17.30 102.10
CA VAL A 712 76.09 15.94 102.39
C VAL A 712 75.62 15.96 103.84
N ASN A 713 74.35 15.60 104.04
CA ASN A 713 73.77 15.47 105.37
C ASN A 713 73.34 14.00 105.52
N VAL A 714 73.96 13.29 106.45
CA VAL A 714 73.70 11.88 106.72
C VAL A 714 73.11 11.79 108.12
N GLY A 715 71.88 11.29 108.22
CA GLY A 715 71.15 11.24 109.48
C GLY A 715 71.64 10.15 110.44
N GLU A 716 72.32 9.13 109.93
CA GLU A 716 72.93 8.06 110.73
C GLU A 716 74.44 7.98 110.48
N SER A 717 74.94 6.87 109.91
CA SER A 717 76.38 6.66 109.69
C SER A 717 76.77 6.95 108.24
N ASP A 718 77.83 7.72 108.04
CA ASP A 718 78.50 7.85 106.74
C ASP A 718 79.80 7.03 106.76
N GLU A 719 79.83 5.93 106.00
CA GLU A 719 81.02 5.06 105.89
C GLU A 719 81.79 5.36 104.60
N LEU A 720 82.95 5.99 104.73
CA LEU A 720 83.89 6.15 103.63
C LEU A 720 84.99 5.08 103.70
N LYS A 721 84.82 4.01 102.93
CA LYS A 721 85.83 2.96 102.80
C LYS A 721 86.65 3.12 101.53
N VAL A 722 87.91 3.51 101.67
CA VAL A 722 88.86 3.61 100.55
C VAL A 722 89.98 2.59 100.73
N THR A 723 90.06 1.59 99.85
CA THR A 723 90.96 0.44 99.99
C THR A 723 92.41 0.71 99.61
N LYS A 724 92.69 1.78 98.85
CA LYS A 724 94.06 2.16 98.46
C LYS A 724 94.48 3.47 99.09
N THR A 725 94.09 4.59 98.48
CA THR A 725 94.56 5.91 98.92
C THR A 725 93.36 6.84 99.02
N LEU A 726 93.11 7.34 100.23
CA LEU A 726 92.24 8.48 100.43
C LEU A 726 93.11 9.74 100.46
N ILE A 727 92.91 10.63 99.50
CA ILE A 727 93.53 11.96 99.49
C ILE A 727 92.43 12.94 99.85
N VAL A 728 92.58 13.59 101.00
CA VAL A 728 91.80 14.78 101.37
C VAL A 728 92.75 15.96 101.28
N ASP A 729 92.67 16.68 100.17
CA ASP A 729 93.44 17.90 99.95
C ASP A 729 92.51 19.10 100.20
N ALA A 730 92.86 19.90 101.21
CA ALA A 730 92.11 21.09 101.59
C ALA A 730 93.05 22.31 101.54
N GLY A 731 92.79 23.25 100.63
CA GLY A 731 93.73 24.33 100.33
C GLY A 731 93.93 25.39 101.42
N GLU A 732 93.00 25.50 102.37
CA GLU A 732 93.05 26.52 103.43
C GLU A 732 93.24 25.90 104.82
N SER A 733 92.33 25.03 105.22
CA SER A 733 92.42 24.26 106.47
C SER A 733 91.66 22.94 106.35
N LEU A 734 92.15 21.93 107.05
CA LEU A 734 91.40 20.72 107.35
C LEU A 734 91.12 20.70 108.85
N THR A 735 89.84 20.70 109.22
CA THR A 735 89.44 20.60 110.62
C THR A 735 88.58 19.35 110.78
N LEU A 736 89.04 18.45 111.65
CA LEU A 736 88.26 17.31 112.11
C LEU A 736 87.76 17.67 113.50
N THR A 737 86.45 17.83 113.65
CA THR A 737 85.81 18.19 114.91
C THR A 737 84.90 17.07 115.37
N SER A 738 85.03 16.70 116.64
CA SER A 738 84.11 15.80 117.32
C SER A 738 83.78 16.40 118.68
N GLY A 739 82.62 17.06 118.78
CA GLY A 739 82.26 17.88 119.93
C GLY A 739 83.30 18.97 120.20
N ASP A 740 83.74 19.08 121.46
CA ASP A 740 84.75 20.05 121.88
C ASP A 740 86.20 19.65 121.53
N ALA A 741 86.42 18.45 120.96
CA ALA A 741 87.74 17.99 120.53
C ALA A 741 87.96 18.30 119.04
N SER A 742 89.16 18.79 118.72
CA SER A 742 89.51 19.07 117.33
C SER A 742 90.95 18.74 117.01
N ILE A 743 91.16 18.24 115.79
CA ILE A 743 92.45 18.24 115.12
C ILE A 743 92.33 19.19 113.94
N SER A 744 93.06 20.29 113.98
CA SER A 744 93.12 21.22 112.86
C SER A 744 94.51 21.23 112.24
N LEU A 745 94.56 21.04 110.93
CA LEU A 745 95.73 21.22 110.10
C LEU A 745 95.52 22.49 109.29
N LYS A 746 96.41 23.48 109.48
CA LYS A 746 96.38 24.73 108.73
C LYS A 746 97.50 24.75 107.69
N LYS A 747 97.29 25.52 106.62
CA LYS A 747 98.27 25.62 105.52
C LYS A 747 99.65 26.16 105.93
N ASP A 748 99.75 26.86 107.06
CA ASP A 748 101.01 27.39 107.61
C ASP A 748 101.86 26.33 108.35
N GLY A 749 101.39 25.08 108.39
CA GLY A 749 102.06 23.97 109.07
C GLY A 749 101.66 23.81 110.54
N THR A 750 100.81 24.70 111.07
CA THR A 750 100.31 24.57 112.44
C THR A 750 99.39 23.37 112.54
N ILE A 751 99.75 22.45 113.44
CA ILE A 751 98.88 21.36 113.87
C ILE A 751 98.47 21.67 115.30
N ALA A 752 97.18 21.96 115.48
CA ALA A 752 96.59 22.14 116.80
C ALA A 752 95.73 20.91 117.13
N ILE A 753 96.07 20.27 118.23
CA ILE A 753 95.27 19.20 118.85
C ILE A 753 94.71 19.81 120.12
N CYS A 754 93.40 20.04 120.15
CA CYS A 754 92.70 20.61 121.31
C CYS A 754 91.72 19.57 121.85
N GLY A 755 91.78 19.34 123.15
CA GLY A 755 90.87 18.42 123.84
C GLY A 755 90.96 18.61 125.36
N LYS A 756 89.87 18.29 126.07
CA LYS A 756 89.77 18.49 127.53
C LYS A 756 90.79 17.66 128.30
N ASN A 757 91.05 16.43 127.86
CA ASN A 757 92.16 15.59 128.31
C ASN A 757 92.89 15.11 127.05
N ILE A 758 94.21 15.28 127.02
CA ILE A 758 95.05 14.73 125.95
C ILE A 758 95.91 13.63 126.58
N THR A 759 95.52 12.39 126.37
CA THR A 759 96.30 11.22 126.79
C THR A 759 97.15 10.78 125.61
N LEU A 760 98.47 10.84 125.77
CA LEU A 760 99.41 10.25 124.83
C LEU A 760 99.94 8.97 125.46
N ASP A 761 99.38 7.84 125.04
CA ASP A 761 99.80 6.51 125.46
C ASP A 761 100.58 5.85 124.31
N ALA A 762 101.79 5.38 124.58
CA ALA A 762 102.60 4.69 123.60
C ALA A 762 103.16 3.40 124.17
N SER A 763 103.04 2.32 123.41
CA SER A 763 103.66 1.03 123.74
C SER A 763 105.19 1.02 123.61
N GLY A 764 105.77 2.09 123.06
CA GLY A 764 107.21 2.34 122.95
C GLY A 764 107.60 3.73 123.47
N LYS A 765 108.75 4.26 123.06
CA LYS A 765 109.20 5.59 123.52
C LYS A 765 108.38 6.71 122.87
N ILE A 766 107.78 7.59 123.70
CA ILE A 766 107.31 8.89 123.23
C ILE A 766 108.53 9.82 123.13
N ASN A 767 108.95 10.13 121.91
CA ASN A 767 110.04 11.06 121.67
C ASN A 767 109.46 12.45 121.41
N ILE A 768 109.53 13.33 122.40
CA ILE A 768 109.26 14.76 122.23
C ILE A 768 110.61 15.47 122.12
N LYS A 769 110.90 16.04 120.95
CA LYS A 769 112.13 16.82 120.69
C LYS A 769 111.74 18.26 120.37
N GLY A 770 112.03 19.18 121.28
CA GLY A 770 111.94 20.62 121.05
C GLY A 770 113.27 21.15 120.54
N GLY A 771 113.27 21.87 119.41
CA GLY A 771 114.48 22.45 118.80
C GLY A 771 115.01 23.70 119.53
N SER A 772 114.24 24.29 120.44
CA SER A 772 114.63 25.46 121.23
C SER A 772 114.36 25.26 122.73
N SER A 773 113.11 25.01 123.12
CA SER A 773 112.73 24.65 124.49
C SER A 773 111.46 23.78 124.48
N ILE A 774 111.30 22.94 125.51
CA ILE A 774 110.02 22.31 125.83
C ILE A 774 109.58 22.96 127.14
N ILE A 775 108.46 23.70 127.10
CA ILE A 775 107.85 24.30 128.27
C ILE A 775 106.71 23.37 128.69
N MET A 776 106.82 22.80 129.89
CA MET A 776 105.73 22.09 130.55
C MET A 776 105.37 22.88 131.81
N GLU A 777 104.21 23.53 131.77
CA GLU A 777 103.63 24.21 132.92
C GLU A 777 102.50 23.35 133.48
N ALA A 778 102.63 22.95 134.75
CA ALA A 778 101.56 22.31 135.49
C ALA A 778 101.64 22.67 136.98
N SER A 779 100.49 22.64 137.65
CA SER A 779 100.37 22.97 139.08
C SER A 779 101.02 21.94 140.01
N ASP A 780 101.28 20.73 139.51
CA ASP A 780 102.15 19.73 140.14
C ASP A 780 102.75 18.85 139.03
N ILE A 781 104.04 18.53 139.11
CA ILE A 781 104.74 17.65 138.17
C ILE A 781 105.44 16.57 138.98
N THR A 782 104.86 15.39 139.00
CA THR A 782 105.51 14.21 139.57
C THR A 782 106.26 13.47 138.46
N LEU A 783 107.59 13.50 138.55
CA LEU A 783 108.47 12.65 137.75
C LEU A 783 108.95 11.53 138.68
N ASN A 784 108.66 10.28 138.32
CA ASN A 784 109.31 9.11 138.91
C ASN A 784 110.36 8.56 137.95
#